data_AF-A0A9X7JUR2-F1
#
_entry.id   AF-A0A9X7JUR2-F1
#
_cell.length_a   1.000
_cell.length_b   1.000
_cell.length_c   1.000
_cell.angle_alpha   90.00
_cell.angle_beta   90.00
_cell.angle_gamma   90.00
#
_symmetry.space_group_name_H-M   'P 1'
#
loop_
_entity.id
_entity.type
_entity.pdbx_description
1 polymer ?
#
loop_
_entity_poly.entity_id
_entity_poly.type
_entity_poly.pdbx_seq_one_letter_code
_entity_poly.pdbx_strand_id
1 'polypeptide(L)'
;MQFTELQALLDRHTTGDTLTLAAAGLGRGPAAALIAGWLDDKTLTITGLHREDHPDLRTVVVGGELSALGITGAQVTGIEFGLDPVDQDPALFIPLTAPAGWTLATSFPDTEGSDLAGLAFGARPPELLLTSVARPARDGRPALGRGLTFHAPEVQDPAPLGSLIALVRPSQGSLSLTGPVQLRPVGDKVVTDIALRSVPEPSGEFGGDFLLWAGSRGDGPPLTYGLRLAADLVLAQGVGVAVSAAVPVAGNEIVLTVDALPGSDVGTGVLEGWYGTGAAVQQLTSQGFTLGDAVRLTELSVTIDLTKISQGPAKALTAVTVKAGAKPEVSWPIAGDDLAVTGVGARLTVTAPLQPGRSATVTGFGDFAVAGTVALHASAAIPPGSFTLSLDEGTPAQLKDVIRHFLPKADLNGVPDLTLKKFDGTAVPTKGEYEVSAAVATEWHIDIGASRLQLDEASLELERKEEAAEARKGGKHRGARKSWRKSRAEAAEKRAAALTIDAAGAGAAAAKTTGTLSAKATLGPAGHDGAIAFDAAWHLPGSFELGGTFPEIDLTALLKALACDADVLLPEGLPPVELLNSTVKLRLGGARAGEPADGKGYELAVSSTVTFGGADALTFVGKAAKGGDPGTLFAAAFWQDGWTWAPNQVQGWSEALGILGDITFAKSGLAVCSADGVALDAGSPPDTLPATLDKGLTFFTEIGFTGPLEPLKALFEGAATGVHLQAVLASPVRNSVFRASIAEQKVRAGFGGIEVEIQPAQLRITLKTSWNFTVPAMGSSPETLLQFVAGGTVSREGFSLFLTLKPADAALGTIAGQLAPGQYAFVLEGPGHKALSAVPVTGADGRIVYDAARQLSDSAAPQPGPAWKNAFGIEGFDIEAFWAQIGSGTSGLTLGMGGSIRVGEAGLELDIVGGMEPEPFVTVFRFALTTADKDKGVSLWDILAVVFPPPEPLAFLRKIVLHELMFCAVTAPGGWTSPLGEHWDQGYRGKGNIDFFGNNWRFEVAVGNDGVYADSTIARPLTIGEVFSLSNSDGTTGPRYLLDTRGIKDGHLPSKILCLSGKVALLGLSVAVEAELGTDGFAFTLEAHLLDILQSQISCTLDTGSGLHAGASVGLDFSVDLPRGVLLGGIPIAGGTLVGIKAHGGFDLKIDGSGANLRLTAGCEAWLAGVRLVGFDLDLTFGVRKWDDIVGYLQDHPEELFASLGEGIWDAMKDCATTKAAELT
;
A
#
# COMPACT_ATOMS: atom_id res chain seq x y z
N MET A 1 54.82 50.64 -64.75
CA MET A 1 55.42 51.99 -64.81
C MET A 1 56.94 51.84 -64.84
N GLN A 2 57.70 52.65 -65.58
CA GLN A 2 59.17 52.68 -65.46
C GLN A 2 59.62 53.61 -64.32
N PHE A 3 60.80 53.39 -63.74
CA PHE A 3 61.30 54.22 -62.62
C PHE A 3 61.41 55.71 -63.00
N THR A 4 61.80 56.00 -64.25
CA THR A 4 61.82 57.36 -64.81
C THR A 4 60.43 58.00 -64.90
N GLU A 5 59.39 57.21 -65.12
CA GLU A 5 57.99 57.70 -65.10
C GLU A 5 57.53 58.00 -63.67
N LEU A 6 57.97 57.21 -62.67
CA LEU A 6 57.71 57.47 -61.25
C LEU A 6 58.38 58.78 -60.79
N GLN A 7 59.64 59.01 -61.19
CA GLN A 7 60.33 60.27 -60.91
C GLN A 7 59.60 61.46 -61.54
N ALA A 8 59.24 61.36 -62.82
CA ALA A 8 58.52 62.42 -63.53
C ALA A 8 57.13 62.69 -62.93
N LEU A 9 56.49 61.66 -62.35
CA LEU A 9 55.24 61.79 -61.64
C LEU A 9 55.43 62.58 -60.33
N LEU A 10 56.43 62.23 -59.52
CA LEU A 10 56.73 62.98 -58.29
C LEU A 10 57.13 64.43 -58.58
N ASP A 11 57.92 64.67 -59.63
CA ASP A 11 58.31 66.03 -60.06
C ASP A 11 57.09 66.88 -60.43
N ARG A 12 56.14 66.32 -61.20
CA ARG A 12 54.91 67.02 -61.62
C ARG A 12 54.04 67.45 -60.44
N HIS A 13 54.09 66.68 -59.36
CA HIS A 13 53.29 66.89 -58.15
C HIS A 13 54.04 67.66 -57.06
N THR A 14 55.28 68.08 -57.32
CA THR A 14 56.08 68.90 -56.41
C THR A 14 56.06 70.37 -56.82
N THR A 15 55.62 71.26 -55.94
CA THR A 15 55.66 72.72 -56.14
C THR A 15 56.44 73.36 -55.01
N GLY A 16 57.59 73.96 -55.33
CA GLY A 16 58.50 74.51 -54.31
C GLY A 16 59.07 73.39 -53.44
N ASP A 17 58.90 73.52 -52.13
CA ASP A 17 59.28 72.54 -51.10
C ASP A 17 58.10 71.66 -50.66
N THR A 18 57.03 71.59 -51.46
CA THR A 18 55.81 70.84 -51.12
C THR A 18 55.49 69.78 -52.18
N LEU A 19 55.35 68.52 -51.78
CA LEU A 19 54.81 67.44 -52.60
C LEU A 19 53.31 67.26 -52.28
N THR A 20 52.44 67.37 -53.28
CA THR A 20 50.99 67.13 -53.12
C THR A 20 50.53 66.08 -54.13
N LEU A 21 50.30 64.86 -53.65
CA LEU A 21 49.99 63.70 -54.47
C LEU A 21 48.63 63.09 -54.08
N ALA A 22 47.61 63.34 -54.90
CA ALA A 22 46.30 62.72 -54.75
C ALA A 22 46.36 61.22 -55.09
N ALA A 23 45.55 60.40 -54.42
CA ALA A 23 45.49 58.95 -54.67
C ALA A 23 45.30 58.60 -56.16
N ALA A 24 44.44 59.34 -56.87
CA ALA A 24 44.19 59.15 -58.30
C ALA A 24 45.43 59.38 -59.18
N GLY A 25 46.40 60.19 -58.71
CA GLY A 25 47.66 60.42 -59.39
C GLY A 25 48.51 59.15 -59.49
N LEU A 26 48.40 58.23 -58.54
CA LEU A 26 49.12 56.94 -58.53
C LEU A 26 48.38 55.80 -59.27
N GLY A 27 47.22 56.08 -59.88
CA GLY A 27 46.43 55.09 -60.61
C GLY A 27 45.45 54.31 -59.72
N ARG A 28 45.28 53.00 -59.97
CA ARG A 28 44.36 52.11 -59.24
C ARG A 28 45.07 51.04 -58.38
N GLY A 29 46.40 51.11 -58.27
CA GLY A 29 47.22 50.13 -57.57
C GLY A 29 47.23 50.29 -56.05
N PRO A 30 47.93 49.41 -55.32
CA PRO A 30 47.96 49.38 -53.85
C PRO A 30 48.42 50.70 -53.19
N ALA A 31 49.34 51.45 -53.80
CA ALA A 31 49.77 52.74 -53.26
C ALA A 31 48.67 53.82 -53.34
N ALA A 32 47.86 53.82 -54.40
CA ALA A 32 46.71 54.70 -54.51
C ALA A 32 45.64 54.36 -53.45
N ALA A 33 45.40 53.06 -53.22
CA ALA A 33 44.47 52.60 -52.19
C ALA A 33 44.91 53.00 -50.77
N LEU A 34 46.21 52.97 -50.50
CA LEU A 34 46.79 53.37 -49.22
C LEU A 34 46.58 54.86 -48.94
N ILE A 35 46.85 55.73 -49.91
CA ILE A 35 46.56 57.18 -49.79
C ILE A 35 45.06 57.43 -49.64
N ALA A 36 44.23 56.77 -50.46
CA ALA A 36 42.78 56.97 -50.43
C ALA A 36 42.11 56.49 -49.14
N GLY A 37 42.69 55.49 -48.48
CA GLY A 37 42.15 54.88 -47.27
C GLY A 37 42.58 55.57 -45.98
N TRP A 38 43.84 56.02 -45.88
CA TRP A 38 44.44 56.40 -44.60
C TRP A 38 44.86 57.86 -44.46
N LEU A 39 44.91 58.63 -45.56
CA LEU A 39 45.31 60.04 -45.50
C LEU A 39 44.12 60.97 -45.60
N ASP A 40 44.17 62.05 -44.82
CA ASP A 40 43.16 63.09 -44.80
C ASP A 40 43.03 63.71 -46.21
N ASP A 41 41.79 63.91 -46.68
CA ASP A 41 41.47 64.38 -48.04
C ASP A 41 42.01 63.52 -49.20
N LYS A 42 42.36 62.24 -48.95
CA LYS A 42 42.82 61.27 -49.96
C LYS A 42 44.05 61.77 -50.75
N THR A 43 44.86 62.61 -50.10
CA THR A 43 46.00 63.29 -50.72
C THR A 43 47.20 63.25 -49.78
N LEU A 44 48.34 62.79 -50.27
CA LEU A 44 49.60 62.86 -49.55
C LEU A 44 50.22 64.24 -49.74
N THR A 45 50.28 65.03 -48.67
CA THR A 45 50.92 66.36 -48.68
C THR A 45 52.13 66.37 -47.74
N ILE A 46 53.30 66.67 -48.29
CA ILE A 46 54.56 66.77 -47.54
C ILE A 46 55.14 68.17 -47.77
N THR A 47 55.34 68.94 -46.71
CA THR A 47 55.96 70.28 -46.74
C THR A 47 57.38 70.25 -46.22
N GLY A 48 58.24 71.21 -46.60
CA GLY A 48 59.67 71.16 -46.26
C GLY A 48 60.37 69.94 -46.85
N LEU A 49 60.01 69.58 -48.08
CA LEU A 49 60.40 68.36 -48.77
C LEU A 49 61.93 68.26 -48.95
N HIS A 50 62.49 67.16 -48.50
CA HIS A 50 63.82 66.68 -48.83
C HIS A 50 63.68 65.40 -49.66
N ARG A 51 64.40 65.31 -50.77
CA ARG A 51 64.28 64.17 -51.71
C ARG A 51 65.64 63.61 -52.07
N GLU A 52 65.75 62.29 -51.98
CA GLU A 52 66.90 61.49 -52.36
C GLU A 52 66.46 60.41 -53.35
N ASP A 53 66.99 60.45 -54.58
CA ASP A 53 66.70 59.44 -55.60
C ASP A 53 67.77 58.33 -55.52
N HIS A 54 67.34 57.06 -55.44
CA HIS A 54 68.21 55.89 -55.46
C HIS A 54 67.92 55.02 -56.69
N PRO A 55 68.51 55.34 -57.86
CA PRO A 55 68.25 54.62 -59.11
C PRO A 55 68.56 53.12 -59.03
N ASP A 56 69.59 52.73 -58.27
CA ASP A 56 70.02 51.34 -58.10
C ASP A 56 68.99 50.49 -57.36
N LEU A 57 68.24 51.10 -56.44
CA LEU A 57 67.18 50.45 -55.66
C LEU A 57 65.80 50.68 -56.27
N ARG A 58 65.71 51.45 -57.37
CA ARG A 58 64.46 51.90 -58.00
C ARG A 58 63.48 52.50 -56.98
N THR A 59 64.02 53.27 -56.04
CA THR A 59 63.26 53.96 -54.99
C THR A 59 63.64 55.43 -54.94
N VAL A 60 62.65 56.26 -54.64
CA VAL A 60 62.78 57.68 -54.29
C VAL A 60 62.42 57.80 -52.83
N VAL A 61 63.35 58.26 -52.02
CA VAL A 61 63.13 58.50 -50.59
C VAL A 61 62.86 59.98 -50.41
N VAL A 62 61.76 60.31 -49.74
CA VAL A 62 61.45 61.68 -49.36
C VAL A 62 61.30 61.82 -47.85
N GLY A 63 61.59 63.01 -47.35
CA GLY A 63 61.35 63.41 -45.98
C GLY A 63 60.78 64.82 -45.94
N GLY A 64 60.21 65.19 -44.81
CA GLY A 64 59.60 66.50 -44.59
C GLY A 64 58.54 66.42 -43.51
N GLU A 65 57.70 67.43 -43.45
CA GLU A 65 56.58 67.52 -42.53
C GLU A 65 55.32 66.91 -43.17
N LEU A 66 54.71 65.94 -42.49
CA LEU A 66 53.48 65.25 -42.92
C LEU A 66 52.43 65.35 -41.81
N SER A 67 51.19 65.65 -42.21
CA SER A 67 50.02 65.49 -41.33
C SER A 67 49.16 64.34 -41.84
N ALA A 68 48.95 63.33 -41.00
CA ALA A 68 48.20 62.12 -41.36
C ALA A 68 47.72 61.41 -40.09
N LEU A 69 46.57 60.70 -40.18
CA LEU A 69 46.04 59.88 -39.08
C LEU A 69 45.91 60.68 -37.76
N GLY A 70 45.41 61.92 -37.84
CA GLY A 70 45.26 62.80 -36.67
C GLY A 70 46.56 63.34 -36.08
N ILE A 71 47.73 62.96 -36.61
CA ILE A 71 49.03 63.51 -36.23
C ILE A 71 49.32 64.72 -37.12
N THR A 72 49.45 65.90 -36.51
CA THR A 72 49.72 67.15 -37.23
C THR A 72 51.19 67.54 -37.13
N GLY A 73 51.80 67.87 -38.27
CA GLY A 73 53.17 68.41 -38.34
C GLY A 73 54.28 67.43 -37.95
N ALA A 74 54.10 66.13 -38.22
CA ALA A 74 55.13 65.13 -37.92
C ALA A 74 56.30 65.26 -38.89
N GLN A 75 57.51 65.35 -38.34
CA GLN A 75 58.73 65.23 -39.13
C GLN A 75 58.94 63.76 -39.51
N VAL A 76 58.76 63.43 -40.78
CA VAL A 76 58.92 62.08 -41.30
C VAL A 76 60.18 62.04 -42.16
N THR A 77 61.10 61.15 -41.81
CA THR A 77 62.27 60.83 -42.64
C THR A 77 62.12 59.40 -43.17
N GLY A 78 62.23 59.21 -44.48
CA GLY A 78 62.23 57.86 -45.07
C GLY A 78 60.90 57.40 -45.68
N ILE A 79 60.10 58.31 -46.25
CA ILE A 79 58.96 57.93 -47.09
C ILE A 79 59.51 57.39 -48.41
N GLU A 80 59.23 56.14 -48.74
CA GLU A 80 59.79 55.49 -49.93
C GLU A 80 58.73 55.33 -51.02
N PHE A 81 58.98 55.90 -52.19
CA PHE A 81 58.26 55.61 -53.43
C PHE A 81 59.09 54.65 -54.27
N GLY A 82 58.58 53.48 -54.59
CA GLY A 82 59.25 52.50 -55.43
C GLY A 82 58.34 51.90 -56.48
N LEU A 83 58.79 50.82 -57.10
CA LEU A 83 57.97 49.96 -57.94
C LEU A 83 57.91 48.58 -57.30
N ASP A 84 56.72 47.98 -57.17
CA ASP A 84 56.60 46.59 -56.70
C ASP A 84 57.33 45.68 -57.71
N PRO A 85 58.26 44.83 -57.25
CA PRO A 85 59.03 43.97 -58.14
C PRO A 85 58.17 42.97 -58.92
N VAL A 86 56.95 42.65 -58.46
CA VAL A 86 56.06 41.66 -59.06
C VAL A 86 55.27 42.22 -60.24
N ASP A 87 54.59 43.35 -60.06
CA ASP A 87 53.64 43.90 -61.04
C ASP A 87 54.08 45.25 -61.63
N GLN A 88 55.20 45.82 -61.15
CA GLN A 88 55.74 47.13 -61.57
C GLN A 88 54.76 48.29 -61.34
N ASP A 89 53.83 48.13 -60.38
CA ASP A 89 52.95 49.20 -59.89
C ASP A 89 53.70 50.09 -58.88
N PRO A 90 53.28 51.36 -58.71
CA PRO A 90 53.84 52.22 -57.67
C PRO A 90 53.71 51.58 -56.28
N ALA A 91 54.82 51.49 -55.57
CA ALA A 91 54.91 51.09 -54.18
C ALA A 91 55.16 52.31 -53.29
N LEU A 92 54.53 52.36 -52.13
CA LEU A 92 54.62 53.46 -51.17
C LEU A 92 54.81 52.91 -49.76
N PHE A 93 55.78 53.47 -49.04
CA PHE A 93 56.00 53.23 -47.61
C PHE A 93 56.09 54.56 -46.87
N ILE A 94 55.31 54.72 -45.80
CA ILE A 94 55.30 55.91 -44.94
C ILE A 94 55.52 55.45 -43.49
N PRO A 95 56.69 55.74 -42.89
CA PRO A 95 56.94 55.49 -41.48
C PRO A 95 56.58 56.70 -40.62
N LEU A 96 55.38 56.72 -40.02
CA LEU A 96 54.94 57.84 -39.21
C LEU A 96 55.20 57.56 -37.72
N THR A 97 56.15 58.27 -37.11
CA THR A 97 56.45 58.16 -35.68
C THR A 97 55.50 59.05 -34.87
N ALA A 98 54.89 58.51 -33.82
CA ALA A 98 53.96 59.25 -32.98
C ALA A 98 54.69 60.31 -32.12
N PRO A 99 54.13 61.53 -31.98
CA PRO A 99 54.71 62.55 -31.12
C PRO A 99 54.51 62.24 -29.63
N ALA A 100 55.25 62.94 -28.77
CA ALA A 100 55.07 62.83 -27.33
C ALA A 100 53.64 63.24 -26.92
N GLY A 101 53.00 62.44 -26.07
CA GLY A 101 51.61 62.65 -25.63
C GLY A 101 50.54 62.12 -26.58
N TRP A 102 50.92 61.51 -27.70
CA TRP A 102 50.00 60.79 -28.58
C TRP A 102 49.34 59.60 -27.86
N THR A 103 48.06 59.38 -28.14
CA THR A 103 47.31 58.18 -27.70
C THR A 103 46.69 57.48 -28.91
N LEU A 104 46.32 56.20 -28.77
CA LEU A 104 45.60 55.47 -29.82
C LEU A 104 44.33 56.21 -30.28
N ALA A 105 43.63 56.89 -29.37
CA ALA A 105 42.45 57.70 -29.69
C ALA A 105 42.75 58.94 -30.55
N THR A 106 44.00 59.42 -30.57
CA THR A 106 44.42 60.55 -31.43
C THR A 106 44.32 60.17 -32.91
N SER A 107 44.70 58.94 -33.26
CA SER A 107 44.64 58.44 -34.65
C SER A 107 43.42 57.59 -34.96
N PHE A 108 42.80 56.99 -33.93
CA PHE A 108 41.64 56.12 -34.06
C PHE A 108 40.57 56.53 -33.03
N PRO A 109 39.77 57.58 -33.31
CA PRO A 109 38.80 58.13 -32.37
C PRO A 109 37.78 57.11 -31.84
N ASP A 110 37.47 56.06 -32.61
CA ASP A 110 36.58 54.96 -32.21
C ASP A 110 37.06 54.25 -30.93
N THR A 111 38.35 54.38 -30.57
CA THR A 111 38.94 53.77 -29.37
C THR A 111 38.80 54.62 -28.11
N GLU A 112 38.26 55.84 -28.20
CA GLU A 112 38.12 56.75 -27.06
C GLU A 112 37.31 56.12 -25.91
N GLY A 113 37.80 56.26 -24.68
CA GLY A 113 37.17 55.66 -23.49
C GLY A 113 37.38 54.15 -23.30
N SER A 114 38.15 53.50 -24.18
CA SER A 114 38.48 52.07 -24.07
C SER A 114 39.81 51.78 -23.36
N ASP A 115 40.04 50.51 -22.99
CA ASP A 115 41.34 50.09 -22.43
C ASP A 115 42.50 50.28 -23.40
N LEU A 116 42.24 50.28 -24.72
CA LEU A 116 43.26 50.57 -25.74
C LEU A 116 43.70 52.04 -25.68
N ALA A 117 42.78 52.96 -25.46
CA ALA A 117 43.11 54.38 -25.31
C ALA A 117 43.94 54.67 -24.05
N GLY A 118 43.84 53.79 -23.03
CA GLY A 118 44.63 53.85 -21.80
C GLY A 118 46.05 53.27 -21.89
N LEU A 119 46.46 52.72 -23.04
CA LEU A 119 47.82 52.22 -23.23
C LEU A 119 48.84 53.36 -23.20
N ALA A 120 49.87 53.23 -22.36
CA ALA A 120 50.99 54.15 -22.28
C ALA A 120 52.24 53.53 -22.94
N PHE A 121 53.00 54.35 -23.64
CA PHE A 121 54.19 53.92 -24.39
C PHE A 121 55.48 54.35 -23.69
N GLY A 122 56.56 53.62 -23.94
CA GLY A 122 57.87 53.85 -23.31
C GLY A 122 58.67 55.00 -23.90
N ALA A 123 59.99 54.97 -23.70
CA ALA A 123 60.89 56.01 -24.21
C ALA A 123 61.03 55.97 -25.74
N ARG A 124 60.72 54.81 -26.36
CA ARG A 124 60.63 54.67 -27.81
C ARG A 124 59.18 54.88 -28.26
N PRO A 125 58.90 55.94 -29.05
CA PRO A 125 57.54 56.24 -29.49
C PRO A 125 56.98 55.14 -30.42
N PRO A 126 55.66 54.93 -30.42
CA PRO A 126 55.03 54.02 -31.37
C PRO A 126 55.11 54.56 -32.80
N GLU A 127 55.06 53.65 -33.76
CA GLU A 127 55.09 53.94 -35.19
C GLU A 127 53.81 53.45 -35.88
N LEU A 128 53.27 54.28 -36.75
CA LEU A 128 52.21 53.97 -37.71
C LEU A 128 52.87 53.76 -39.07
N LEU A 129 53.02 52.49 -39.45
CA LEU A 129 53.77 52.07 -40.63
C LEU A 129 52.81 51.73 -41.75
N LEU A 130 52.68 52.61 -42.75
CA LEU A 130 51.85 52.36 -43.91
C LEU A 130 52.71 51.81 -45.04
N THR A 131 52.36 50.65 -45.59
CA THR A 131 53.05 50.09 -46.77
C THR A 131 52.08 49.53 -47.80
N SER A 132 52.29 49.81 -49.07
CA SER A 132 51.46 49.27 -50.15
C SER A 132 51.90 47.87 -50.61
N VAL A 133 53.09 47.44 -50.19
CA VAL A 133 53.70 46.13 -50.49
C VAL A 133 54.18 45.46 -49.21
N ALA A 134 54.19 44.12 -49.16
CA ALA A 134 54.70 43.42 -47.99
C ALA A 134 56.20 43.66 -47.83
N ARG A 135 56.67 43.91 -46.61
CA ARG A 135 58.08 44.15 -46.29
C ARG A 135 58.59 43.15 -45.26
N PRO A 136 59.79 42.58 -45.43
CA PRO A 136 60.41 41.75 -44.39
C PRO A 136 60.79 42.59 -43.16
N ALA A 137 60.98 41.95 -42.01
CA ALA A 137 61.44 42.60 -40.79
C ALA A 137 62.83 43.22 -40.99
N ARG A 138 63.00 44.49 -40.63
CA ARG A 138 64.25 45.25 -40.80
C ARG A 138 64.30 46.46 -39.86
N ASP A 139 65.49 46.87 -39.42
CA ASP A 139 65.74 48.10 -38.66
C ASP A 139 64.90 48.21 -37.36
N GLY A 140 64.69 47.08 -36.68
CA GLY A 140 63.89 47.01 -35.46
C GLY A 140 62.38 46.94 -35.69
N ARG A 141 61.92 47.03 -36.95
CA ARG A 141 60.51 46.89 -37.33
C ARG A 141 60.15 45.43 -37.65
N PRO A 142 58.91 45.01 -37.34
CA PRO A 142 58.39 43.68 -37.66
C PRO A 142 58.20 43.52 -39.17
N ALA A 143 57.91 42.29 -39.62
CA ALA A 143 57.45 42.10 -40.99
C ALA A 143 56.12 42.83 -41.19
N LEU A 144 55.99 43.60 -42.27
CA LEU A 144 54.82 44.44 -42.56
C LEU A 144 54.00 43.81 -43.67
N GLY A 145 52.70 43.67 -43.43
CA GLY A 145 51.72 43.36 -44.48
C GLY A 145 51.30 44.63 -45.23
N ARG A 146 50.59 44.47 -46.37
CA ARG A 146 49.99 45.61 -47.08
C ARG A 146 48.96 46.31 -46.18
N GLY A 147 48.98 47.64 -46.12
CA GLY A 147 48.07 48.46 -45.30
C GLY A 147 48.79 49.19 -44.16
N LEU A 148 48.06 49.50 -43.09
CA LEU A 148 48.58 50.15 -41.90
C LEU A 148 48.95 49.10 -40.84
N THR A 149 50.18 49.16 -40.35
CA THR A 149 50.66 48.37 -39.21
C THR A 149 51.01 49.30 -38.07
N PHE A 150 50.45 49.07 -36.90
CA PHE A 150 50.88 49.72 -35.67
C PHE A 150 52.03 48.93 -35.05
N HIS A 151 53.09 49.61 -34.66
CA HIS A 151 54.24 49.01 -33.99
C HIS A 151 54.67 49.86 -32.80
N ALA A 152 54.49 49.35 -31.58
CA ALA A 152 55.04 49.91 -30.36
C ALA A 152 56.17 49.00 -29.85
N PRO A 153 57.44 49.41 -29.96
CA PRO A 153 58.57 48.61 -29.47
C PRO A 153 58.62 48.54 -27.94
N GLU A 154 58.02 49.51 -27.25
CA GLU A 154 57.96 49.58 -25.78
C GLU A 154 56.60 50.08 -25.31
N VAL A 155 55.89 49.23 -24.58
CA VAL A 155 54.59 49.49 -23.97
C VAL A 155 54.75 49.39 -22.46
N GLN A 156 54.31 50.41 -21.72
CA GLN A 156 54.29 50.37 -20.26
C GLN A 156 53.24 49.35 -19.79
N ASP A 157 53.46 48.73 -18.64
CA ASP A 157 52.55 47.72 -18.11
C ASP A 157 51.13 48.26 -18.00
N PRO A 158 50.17 47.70 -18.77
CA PRO A 158 48.79 48.11 -18.67
C PRO A 158 48.26 47.85 -17.27
N ALA A 159 47.78 48.89 -16.59
CA ALA A 159 47.23 48.78 -15.24
C ALA A 159 46.17 47.67 -15.08
N PRO A 160 45.26 47.42 -16.06
CA PRO A 160 44.30 46.32 -15.97
C PRO A 160 44.92 44.93 -15.84
N LEU A 161 46.14 44.70 -16.33
CA LEU A 161 46.78 43.39 -16.24
C LEU A 161 47.22 43.04 -14.82
N GLY A 162 47.52 44.02 -13.97
CA GLY A 162 47.93 43.77 -12.58
C GLY A 162 49.02 42.69 -12.46
N SER A 163 48.73 41.60 -11.72
CA SER A 163 49.65 40.46 -11.54
C SER A 163 49.81 39.58 -12.78
N LEU A 164 48.91 39.67 -13.77
CA LEU A 164 48.97 38.89 -15.03
C LEU A 164 50.12 39.33 -15.94
N ILE A 165 50.72 40.50 -15.70
CA ILE A 165 51.87 40.98 -16.48
C ILE A 165 53.04 39.97 -16.47
N ALA A 166 53.17 39.19 -15.38
CA ALA A 166 54.18 38.15 -15.25
C ALA A 166 54.04 37.00 -16.28
N LEU A 167 52.87 36.85 -16.90
CA LEU A 167 52.62 35.81 -17.91
C LEU A 167 52.94 36.27 -19.34
N VAL A 168 52.90 37.58 -19.62
CA VAL A 168 53.02 38.12 -21.00
C VAL A 168 54.30 38.92 -21.21
N ARG A 169 55.01 39.28 -20.14
CA ARG A 169 56.27 40.02 -20.23
C ARG A 169 57.41 39.07 -20.60
N PRO A 170 58.18 39.39 -21.66
CA PRO A 170 59.38 38.62 -21.99
C PRO A 170 60.39 38.61 -20.83
N SER A 171 60.94 37.44 -20.53
CA SER A 171 62.00 37.27 -19.52
C SER A 171 63.23 38.17 -19.75
N GLN A 172 63.47 38.60 -21.00
CA GLN A 172 64.43 39.64 -21.36
C GLN A 172 63.81 40.63 -22.37
N GLY A 173 63.33 41.78 -21.90
CA GLY A 173 62.87 42.86 -22.77
C GLY A 173 61.68 43.65 -22.23
N SER A 174 61.27 44.67 -22.97
CA SER A 174 60.01 45.38 -22.76
C SER A 174 58.86 44.68 -23.47
N LEU A 175 57.65 44.83 -22.95
CA LEU A 175 56.43 44.45 -23.67
C LEU A 175 56.36 45.29 -24.95
N SER A 176 56.19 44.64 -26.11
CA SER A 176 55.94 45.29 -27.39
C SER A 176 54.55 44.93 -27.87
N LEU A 177 53.92 45.80 -28.67
CA LEU A 177 52.64 45.53 -29.31
C LEU A 177 52.76 45.82 -30.79
N THR A 178 52.40 44.84 -31.62
CA THR A 178 52.45 44.97 -33.06
C THR A 178 51.21 44.35 -33.68
N GLY A 179 50.65 44.99 -34.69
CA GLY A 179 49.58 44.36 -35.47
C GLY A 179 49.01 45.24 -36.56
N PRO A 180 48.20 44.66 -37.46
CA PRO A 180 47.51 45.42 -38.48
C PRO A 180 46.40 46.29 -37.87
N VAL A 181 46.16 47.42 -38.52
CA VAL A 181 44.97 48.25 -38.33
C VAL A 181 44.27 48.33 -39.68
N GLN A 182 42.98 48.03 -39.71
CA GLN A 182 42.18 47.95 -40.93
C GLN A 182 40.93 48.83 -40.81
N LEU A 183 40.44 49.31 -41.94
CA LEU A 183 39.14 49.99 -42.01
C LEU A 183 38.11 48.98 -42.51
N ARG A 184 37.10 48.68 -41.68
CA ARG A 184 36.06 47.70 -41.97
C ARG A 184 34.71 48.43 -42.18
N PRO A 185 34.04 48.26 -43.32
CA PRO A 185 32.67 48.75 -43.47
C PRO A 185 31.72 47.88 -42.65
N VAL A 186 30.92 48.51 -41.78
CA VAL A 186 29.89 47.87 -40.95
C VAL A 186 28.61 48.70 -41.06
N GLY A 187 27.69 48.25 -41.93
CA GLY A 187 26.53 49.03 -42.34
C GLY A 187 26.93 50.29 -43.12
N ASP A 188 26.34 51.44 -42.78
CA ASP A 188 26.66 52.74 -43.40
C ASP A 188 27.89 53.43 -42.78
N LYS A 189 28.58 52.78 -41.83
CA LYS A 189 29.76 53.33 -41.14
C LYS A 189 31.02 52.53 -41.48
N VAL A 190 32.15 53.22 -41.59
CA VAL A 190 33.48 52.58 -41.61
C VAL A 190 34.03 52.66 -40.20
N VAL A 191 34.42 51.53 -39.63
CA VAL A 191 34.97 51.41 -38.28
C VAL A 191 36.40 50.92 -38.32
N THR A 192 37.20 51.32 -37.33
CA THR A 192 38.59 50.88 -37.22
C THR A 192 38.67 49.49 -36.59
N ASP A 193 39.24 48.51 -37.30
CA ASP A 193 39.54 47.18 -36.78
C ASP A 193 41.03 47.07 -36.41
N ILE A 194 41.32 46.86 -35.13
CA ILE A 194 42.66 46.83 -34.54
C ILE A 194 42.92 45.41 -34.02
N ALA A 195 44.06 44.82 -34.36
CA ALA A 195 44.44 43.49 -33.87
C ALA A 195 45.93 43.43 -33.50
N LEU A 196 46.29 44.05 -32.37
CA LEU A 196 47.67 44.10 -31.86
C LEU A 196 47.95 42.88 -30.98
N ARG A 197 49.16 42.34 -31.11
CA ARG A 197 49.66 41.23 -30.30
C ARG A 197 51.02 41.57 -29.72
N SER A 198 51.29 41.11 -28.51
CA SER A 198 52.65 41.07 -27.99
C SER A 198 53.42 39.89 -28.55
N VAL A 199 54.73 39.90 -28.36
CA VAL A 199 55.55 38.70 -28.53
C VAL A 199 55.03 37.64 -27.54
N PRO A 200 54.75 36.40 -27.99
CA PRO A 200 54.35 35.33 -27.08
C PRO A 200 55.48 34.97 -26.12
N GLU A 201 55.18 34.86 -24.84
CA GLU A 201 56.12 34.38 -23.82
C GLU A 201 55.81 32.91 -23.49
N PRO A 202 56.77 31.99 -23.69
CA PRO A 202 56.56 30.58 -23.44
C PRO A 202 56.47 30.31 -21.94
N SER A 203 55.38 29.67 -21.51
CA SER A 203 55.26 29.18 -20.14
C SER A 203 55.35 27.66 -20.09
N GLY A 204 56.55 27.15 -19.80
CA GLY A 204 56.81 25.72 -19.72
C GLY A 204 55.97 24.98 -18.68
N GLU A 205 55.47 25.67 -17.65
CA GLU A 205 54.59 25.09 -16.62
C GLU A 205 53.13 24.97 -17.09
N PHE A 206 52.66 25.88 -17.95
CA PHE A 206 51.31 25.91 -18.52
C PHE A 206 51.19 25.25 -19.91
N GLY A 207 52.32 24.87 -20.52
CA GLY A 207 52.35 24.17 -21.82
C GLY A 207 51.77 24.98 -22.96
N GLY A 208 51.95 26.30 -22.91
CA GLY A 208 51.47 27.22 -23.93
C GLY A 208 52.19 28.56 -23.87
N ASP A 209 52.02 29.33 -24.94
CA ASP A 209 52.64 30.64 -25.11
C ASP A 209 51.60 31.72 -24.81
N PHE A 210 51.86 32.55 -23.81
CA PHE A 210 50.95 33.61 -23.39
C PHE A 210 51.30 34.91 -24.10
N LEU A 211 50.27 35.65 -24.53
CA LEU A 211 50.43 36.95 -25.18
C LEU A 211 49.35 37.91 -24.74
N LEU A 212 49.68 39.20 -24.78
CA LEU A 212 48.70 40.27 -24.68
C LEU A 212 48.12 40.52 -26.07
N TRP A 213 46.80 40.39 -26.19
CA TRP A 213 46.07 40.84 -27.35
C TRP A 213 45.36 42.15 -27.02
N ALA A 214 45.49 43.15 -27.90
CA ALA A 214 44.82 44.44 -27.78
C ALA A 214 44.13 44.76 -29.11
N GLY A 215 42.82 44.87 -29.11
CA GLY A 215 42.10 45.04 -30.36
C GLY A 215 40.60 45.23 -30.24
N SER A 216 39.93 45.26 -31.38
CA SER A 216 38.47 45.29 -31.52
C SER A 216 37.87 43.89 -31.64
N ARG A 217 36.71 43.67 -31.00
CA ARG A 217 35.90 42.45 -31.15
C ARG A 217 34.42 42.81 -31.32
N GLY A 218 33.70 42.07 -32.18
CA GLY A 218 32.27 42.22 -32.44
C GLY A 218 31.90 42.04 -33.92
N ASP A 219 30.87 41.21 -34.19
CA ASP A 219 30.36 40.95 -35.54
C ASP A 219 29.49 42.10 -36.08
N GLY A 220 29.08 43.02 -35.21
CA GLY A 220 28.32 44.23 -35.54
C GLY A 220 28.62 45.39 -34.57
N PRO A 221 28.13 46.60 -34.84
CA PRO A 221 28.37 47.76 -34.00
C PRO A 221 27.46 47.75 -32.75
N PRO A 222 27.94 48.24 -31.59
CA PRO A 222 29.26 48.84 -31.36
C PRO A 222 30.37 47.79 -31.20
N LEU A 223 31.50 48.02 -31.88
CA LEU A 223 32.74 47.29 -31.63
C LEU A 223 33.24 47.60 -30.21
N THR A 224 33.68 46.58 -29.49
CA THR A 224 34.37 46.77 -28.22
C THR A 224 35.87 46.73 -28.43
N TYR A 225 36.58 47.78 -28.02
CA TYR A 225 38.04 47.83 -28.00
C TYR A 225 38.52 47.48 -26.59
N GLY A 226 39.37 46.47 -26.44
CA GLY A 226 39.84 46.06 -25.11
C GLY A 226 41.11 45.23 -25.10
N LEU A 227 41.62 45.00 -23.89
CA LEU A 227 42.77 44.13 -23.64
C LEU A 227 42.31 42.71 -23.29
N ARG A 228 42.99 41.71 -23.83
CA ARG A 228 42.76 40.29 -23.54
C ARG A 228 44.06 39.60 -23.23
N LEU A 229 44.04 38.75 -22.21
CA LEU A 229 45.07 37.73 -22.03
C LEU A 229 44.72 36.58 -22.97
N ALA A 230 45.63 36.26 -23.89
CA ALA A 230 45.50 35.12 -24.78
C ALA A 230 46.62 34.12 -24.52
N ALA A 231 46.37 32.85 -24.79
CA ALA A 231 47.36 31.79 -24.71
C ALA A 231 47.13 30.76 -25.81
N ASP A 232 48.19 30.34 -26.47
CA ASP A 232 48.19 29.21 -27.39
C ASP A 232 48.60 27.95 -26.62
N LEU A 233 47.61 27.15 -26.20
CA LEU A 233 47.82 25.95 -25.39
C LEU A 233 48.12 24.73 -26.26
N VAL A 234 49.11 23.93 -25.90
CA VAL A 234 49.42 22.66 -26.57
C VAL A 234 48.76 21.51 -25.80
N LEU A 235 47.71 20.91 -26.38
CA LEU A 235 46.97 19.80 -25.76
C LEU A 235 47.68 18.45 -25.97
N ALA A 236 48.22 18.24 -27.16
CA ALA A 236 49.03 17.07 -27.53
C ALA A 236 49.94 17.42 -28.72
N GLN A 237 50.82 16.50 -29.11
CA GLN A 237 51.68 16.69 -30.28
C GLN A 237 50.83 16.99 -31.54
N GLY A 238 50.93 18.21 -32.06
CA GLY A 238 50.18 18.66 -33.24
C GLY A 238 48.75 19.16 -32.98
N VAL A 239 48.30 19.23 -31.72
CA VAL A 239 46.96 19.73 -31.34
C VAL A 239 47.12 20.94 -30.42
N GLY A 240 47.02 22.15 -31.00
CA GLY A 240 47.07 23.42 -30.28
C GLY A 240 45.71 24.11 -30.26
N VAL A 241 45.40 24.86 -29.20
CA VAL A 241 44.16 25.60 -29.04
C VAL A 241 44.42 26.99 -28.46
N ALA A 242 43.91 28.02 -29.15
CA ALA A 242 43.96 29.39 -28.67
C ALA A 242 42.82 29.63 -27.67
N VAL A 243 43.17 30.09 -26.47
CA VAL A 243 42.23 30.53 -25.43
C VAL A 243 42.46 32.01 -25.14
N SER A 244 41.41 32.75 -24.81
CA SER A 244 41.57 34.10 -24.29
C SER A 244 40.47 34.49 -23.31
N ALA A 245 40.76 35.48 -22.49
CA ALA A 245 39.78 36.17 -21.66
C ALA A 245 40.01 37.67 -21.75
N ALA A 246 38.92 38.43 -21.59
CA ALA A 246 39.05 39.86 -21.29
C ALA A 246 39.78 40.01 -19.96
N VAL A 247 40.71 40.94 -19.89
CA VAL A 247 41.44 41.22 -18.65
C VAL A 247 40.45 41.87 -17.66
N PRO A 248 40.12 41.25 -16.52
CA PRO A 248 39.08 41.78 -15.65
C PRO A 248 39.59 42.97 -14.81
N VAL A 249 38.70 43.94 -14.56
CA VAL A 249 38.93 45.06 -13.63
C VAL A 249 38.45 44.71 -12.20
N ALA A 250 37.75 43.58 -12.01
CA ALA A 250 37.32 43.10 -10.69
C ALA A 250 37.20 41.56 -10.65
N GLY A 251 37.92 40.91 -9.73
CA GLY A 251 37.85 39.46 -9.49
C GLY A 251 39.19 38.87 -9.04
N ASN A 252 39.15 37.73 -8.33
CA ASN A 252 40.36 36.98 -7.95
C ASN A 252 40.70 35.84 -8.92
N GLU A 253 39.86 35.59 -9.94
CA GLU A 253 40.05 34.53 -10.93
C GLU A 253 39.80 35.04 -12.34
N ILE A 254 40.52 34.48 -13.32
CA ILE A 254 40.32 34.68 -14.75
C ILE A 254 40.07 33.33 -15.43
N VAL A 255 39.01 33.24 -16.22
CA VAL A 255 38.65 32.02 -16.98
C VAL A 255 38.96 32.24 -18.45
N LEU A 256 40.04 31.65 -18.93
CA LEU A 256 40.40 31.63 -20.35
C LEU A 256 39.50 30.63 -21.06
N THR A 257 38.71 31.11 -22.02
CA THR A 257 37.84 30.28 -22.86
C THR A 257 38.41 30.18 -24.26
N VAL A 258 38.11 29.10 -24.95
CA VAL A 258 38.55 28.93 -26.34
C VAL A 258 38.06 30.02 -27.27
N ASP A 259 38.97 30.55 -28.09
CA ASP A 259 38.65 31.46 -29.20
C ASP A 259 38.19 30.68 -30.45
N ALA A 260 38.80 29.52 -30.72
CA ALA A 260 38.36 28.58 -31.76
C ALA A 260 38.70 27.13 -31.37
N LEU A 261 37.71 26.25 -31.39
CA LEU A 261 37.91 24.81 -31.13
C LEU A 261 38.57 24.16 -32.36
N PRO A 262 39.32 23.04 -32.19
CA PRO A 262 39.82 22.27 -33.31
C PRO A 262 38.66 21.86 -34.23
N GLY A 263 38.78 22.12 -35.54
CA GLY A 263 37.75 21.76 -36.52
C GLY A 263 37.62 20.26 -36.78
N SER A 264 38.55 19.44 -36.27
CA SER A 264 38.59 17.98 -36.43
C SER A 264 38.42 17.27 -35.09
N ASP A 265 37.79 16.10 -35.12
CA ASP A 265 37.70 15.21 -33.94
C ASP A 265 39.11 14.79 -33.50
N VAL A 266 39.36 14.77 -32.19
CA VAL A 266 40.68 14.45 -31.61
C VAL A 266 40.63 13.06 -30.98
N GLY A 267 41.72 12.29 -31.01
CA GLY A 267 41.76 10.97 -30.37
C GLY A 267 41.50 11.05 -28.87
N THR A 268 40.82 10.08 -28.28
CA THR A 268 40.56 10.06 -26.82
C THR A 268 41.84 10.13 -25.97
N GLY A 269 42.96 9.58 -26.47
CA GLY A 269 44.27 9.70 -25.84
C GLY A 269 44.81 11.14 -25.70
N VAL A 270 44.29 12.10 -26.48
CA VAL A 270 44.60 13.53 -26.31
C VAL A 270 44.02 14.06 -24.99
N LEU A 271 42.86 13.57 -24.56
CA LEU A 271 42.29 13.88 -23.24
C LEU A 271 43.08 13.20 -22.11
N GLU A 272 43.77 12.10 -22.35
CA GLU A 272 44.55 11.41 -21.32
C GLU A 272 45.87 12.13 -21.01
N GLY A 273 46.49 12.74 -22.03
CA GLY A 273 47.77 13.44 -21.91
C GLY A 273 47.70 14.83 -21.29
N TRP A 274 46.50 15.41 -21.14
CA TRP A 274 46.33 16.78 -20.70
C TRP A 274 46.23 16.89 -19.17
N TYR A 275 46.96 17.83 -18.56
CA TYR A 275 46.96 18.29 -17.16
C TYR A 275 46.08 17.55 -16.10
N GLY A 276 46.24 16.23 -15.96
CA GLY A 276 45.52 15.43 -14.97
C GLY A 276 44.17 14.85 -15.42
N THR A 277 43.68 15.14 -16.63
CA THR A 277 42.43 14.56 -17.17
C THR A 277 42.55 13.07 -17.46
N GLY A 278 43.76 12.49 -17.59
CA GLY A 278 43.95 11.05 -17.68
C GLY A 278 43.38 10.25 -16.51
N ALA A 279 43.43 10.79 -15.28
CA ALA A 279 42.76 10.15 -14.14
C ALA A 279 41.22 10.20 -14.27
N ALA A 280 40.69 11.28 -14.85
CA ALA A 280 39.27 11.46 -15.12
C ALA A 280 38.75 10.50 -16.22
N VAL A 281 39.52 10.36 -17.31
CA VAL A 281 39.24 9.40 -18.39
C VAL A 281 39.34 7.97 -17.88
N GLN A 282 40.36 7.64 -17.09
CA GLN A 282 40.49 6.33 -16.45
C GLN A 282 39.34 6.04 -15.48
N GLN A 283 38.87 7.03 -14.73
CA GLN A 283 37.72 6.93 -13.83
C GLN A 283 36.44 6.63 -14.62
N LEU A 284 36.21 7.32 -15.75
CA LEU A 284 35.10 7.05 -16.67
C LEU A 284 35.15 5.61 -17.21
N THR A 285 36.29 5.18 -17.75
CA THR A 285 36.48 3.82 -18.29
C THR A 285 36.37 2.73 -17.21
N SER A 286 36.86 2.98 -15.99
CA SER A 286 36.79 2.02 -14.87
C SER A 286 35.36 1.72 -14.41
N GLN A 287 34.41 2.61 -14.70
CA GLN A 287 32.99 2.47 -14.39
C GLN A 287 32.19 1.89 -15.58
N GLY A 288 32.87 1.46 -16.66
CA GLY A 288 32.22 0.85 -17.83
C GLY A 288 31.70 1.84 -18.88
N PHE A 289 32.03 3.12 -18.76
CA PHE A 289 31.64 4.16 -19.71
C PHE A 289 32.81 4.49 -20.65
N THR A 290 32.57 4.56 -21.97
CA THR A 290 33.59 4.90 -22.97
C THR A 290 33.14 6.07 -23.85
N LEU A 291 34.08 6.89 -24.35
CA LEU A 291 33.84 8.04 -25.24
C LEU A 291 34.20 7.75 -26.71
N GLY A 292 34.38 6.47 -27.09
CA GLY A 292 34.79 6.07 -28.44
C GLY A 292 36.29 6.21 -28.72
N ASP A 293 36.68 6.13 -29.99
CA ASP A 293 38.08 6.23 -30.43
C ASP A 293 38.52 7.69 -30.60
N ALA A 294 37.57 8.59 -30.84
CA ALA A 294 37.77 10.03 -30.97
C ALA A 294 36.71 10.80 -30.18
N VAL A 295 36.97 12.08 -29.94
CA VAL A 295 36.04 13.00 -29.30
C VAL A 295 36.00 14.33 -30.02
N ARG A 296 34.83 14.94 -30.03
CA ARG A 296 34.64 16.32 -30.45
C ARG A 296 34.65 17.23 -29.23
N LEU A 297 35.64 18.11 -29.14
CA LEU A 297 35.68 19.12 -28.08
C LEU A 297 34.61 20.19 -28.37
N THR A 298 33.76 20.48 -27.40
CA THR A 298 32.70 21.49 -27.51
C THR A 298 32.90 22.66 -26.55
N GLU A 299 33.58 22.43 -25.42
CA GLU A 299 33.97 23.48 -24.49
C GLU A 299 35.37 23.17 -23.95
N LEU A 300 36.18 24.21 -23.77
CA LEU A 300 37.50 24.15 -23.14
C LEU A 300 37.70 25.45 -22.38
N SER A 301 37.99 25.35 -21.08
CA SER A 301 38.28 26.51 -20.24
C SER A 301 39.36 26.24 -19.22
N VAL A 302 40.16 27.27 -18.93
CA VAL A 302 41.27 27.25 -17.98
C VAL A 302 41.07 28.37 -16.97
N THR A 303 41.05 28.04 -15.68
CA THR A 303 40.82 29.00 -14.58
C THR A 303 42.12 29.29 -13.85
N ILE A 304 42.50 30.56 -13.78
CA ILE A 304 43.71 31.04 -13.11
C ILE A 304 43.32 31.95 -11.95
N ASP A 305 43.77 31.63 -10.74
CA ASP A 305 43.64 32.45 -9.54
C ASP A 305 44.76 33.50 -9.47
N LEU A 306 44.35 34.76 -9.61
CA LEU A 306 45.21 35.93 -9.68
C LEU A 306 45.99 36.19 -8.39
N THR A 307 45.48 35.72 -7.24
CA THR A 307 46.12 35.89 -5.92
C THR A 307 47.29 34.94 -5.71
N LYS A 308 47.32 33.83 -6.45
CA LYS A 308 48.33 32.79 -6.34
C LYS A 308 49.44 32.90 -7.38
N ILE A 309 49.33 33.82 -8.34
CA ILE A 309 50.36 34.05 -9.38
C ILE A 309 51.73 34.33 -8.76
N SER A 310 51.79 35.11 -7.68
CA SER A 310 53.03 35.41 -6.94
C SER A 310 53.67 34.19 -6.27
N GLN A 311 52.91 33.11 -6.06
CA GLN A 311 53.37 31.85 -5.47
C GLN A 311 53.87 30.84 -6.51
N GLY A 312 53.76 31.17 -7.80
CA GLY A 312 54.18 30.35 -8.93
C GLY A 312 53.04 30.01 -9.89
N PRO A 313 53.31 29.91 -11.20
CA PRO A 313 52.29 29.63 -12.22
C PRO A 313 51.55 28.31 -11.97
N ALA A 314 52.26 27.26 -11.56
CA ALA A 314 51.66 25.98 -11.17
C ALA A 314 50.62 26.05 -10.03
N LYS A 315 50.73 27.02 -9.11
CA LYS A 315 49.76 27.20 -8.02
C LYS A 315 48.57 28.08 -8.40
N ALA A 316 48.76 28.96 -9.38
CA ALA A 316 47.73 29.84 -9.90
C ALA A 316 46.69 29.08 -10.74
N LEU A 317 47.07 27.97 -11.38
CA LEU A 317 46.13 27.13 -12.12
C LEU A 317 45.20 26.36 -11.17
N THR A 318 43.96 26.82 -11.00
CA THR A 318 43.01 26.21 -10.05
C THR A 318 42.10 25.18 -10.67
N ALA A 319 41.67 25.37 -11.93
CA ALA A 319 40.80 24.42 -12.58
C ALA A 319 40.99 24.38 -14.10
N VAL A 320 40.78 23.19 -14.66
CA VAL A 320 40.80 22.92 -16.08
C VAL A 320 39.56 22.12 -16.43
N THR A 321 38.73 22.62 -17.34
CA THR A 321 37.46 22.00 -17.73
C THR A 321 37.40 21.74 -19.24
N VAL A 322 37.04 20.51 -19.61
CA VAL A 322 36.71 20.11 -20.98
C VAL A 322 35.31 19.56 -21.03
N LYS A 323 34.57 19.92 -22.07
CA LYS A 323 33.38 19.20 -22.51
C LYS A 323 33.65 18.55 -23.86
N ALA A 324 33.42 17.25 -23.94
CA ALA A 324 33.70 16.44 -25.11
C ALA A 324 32.51 15.53 -25.45
N GLY A 325 32.12 15.46 -26.73
CA GLY A 325 31.17 14.47 -27.25
C GLY A 325 31.88 13.29 -27.89
N ALA A 326 31.34 12.08 -27.75
CA ALA A 326 31.92 10.85 -28.27
C ALA A 326 31.85 10.74 -29.81
N LYS A 327 32.91 10.22 -30.45
CA LYS A 327 32.97 9.93 -31.90
C LYS A 327 33.69 8.59 -32.20
N PRO A 328 33.14 7.71 -33.07
CA PRO A 328 31.76 7.73 -33.58
C PRO A 328 30.76 7.71 -32.41
N GLU A 329 29.50 8.06 -32.68
CA GLU A 329 28.49 8.12 -31.62
C GLU A 329 28.40 6.78 -30.89
N VAL A 330 28.66 6.81 -29.58
CA VAL A 330 28.60 5.65 -28.70
C VAL A 330 27.28 5.68 -27.98
N SER A 331 26.64 4.52 -27.86
CA SER A 331 25.46 4.32 -27.02
C SER A 331 25.85 3.55 -25.75
N TRP A 332 25.41 4.02 -24.58
CA TRP A 332 25.53 3.27 -23.32
C TRP A 332 24.22 2.50 -23.09
N PRO A 333 24.20 1.16 -23.27
CA PRO A 333 22.98 0.38 -23.09
C PRO A 333 22.59 0.34 -21.61
N ILE A 334 21.28 0.44 -21.36
CA ILE A 334 20.67 0.31 -20.03
C ILE A 334 19.95 -1.04 -19.96
N ALA A 335 19.06 -1.33 -20.92
CA ALA A 335 18.28 -2.57 -20.90
C ALA A 335 18.28 -3.24 -22.29
N GLY A 336 19.34 -3.98 -22.60
CA GLY A 336 19.51 -4.59 -23.93
C GLY A 336 19.58 -3.55 -25.04
N ASP A 337 19.06 -3.90 -26.22
CA ASP A 337 19.00 -2.99 -27.38
C ASP A 337 17.81 -2.02 -27.33
N ASP A 338 16.87 -2.22 -26.40
CA ASP A 338 15.61 -1.47 -26.33
C ASP A 338 15.76 -0.10 -25.64
N LEU A 339 16.79 0.07 -24.81
CA LEU A 339 16.98 1.28 -24.00
C LEU A 339 18.47 1.63 -23.86
N ALA A 340 18.90 2.74 -24.44
CA ALA A 340 20.28 3.21 -24.40
C ALA A 340 20.38 4.74 -24.27
N VAL A 341 21.44 5.20 -23.60
CA VAL A 341 21.87 6.61 -23.65
C VAL A 341 22.66 6.81 -24.94
N THR A 342 22.17 7.68 -25.82
CA THR A 342 22.77 8.07 -27.09
C THR A 342 23.34 9.48 -27.00
N GLY A 343 24.03 9.97 -28.03
CA GLY A 343 24.59 11.34 -28.01
C GLY A 343 25.59 11.58 -26.87
N VAL A 344 26.26 10.52 -26.43
CA VAL A 344 27.06 10.49 -25.21
C VAL A 344 28.22 11.49 -25.25
N GLY A 345 28.43 12.18 -24.12
CA GLY A 345 29.60 13.01 -23.87
C GLY A 345 29.98 13.08 -22.39
N ALA A 346 31.10 13.74 -22.11
CA ALA A 346 31.58 13.96 -20.75
C ALA A 346 32.11 15.37 -20.56
N ARG A 347 31.78 15.95 -19.41
CA ARG A 347 32.46 17.12 -18.87
C ARG A 347 33.48 16.66 -17.84
N LEU A 348 34.75 16.91 -18.13
CA LEU A 348 35.91 16.57 -17.31
C LEU A 348 36.39 17.85 -16.64
N THR A 349 36.37 17.90 -15.31
CA THR A 349 36.92 19.03 -14.55
C THR A 349 38.04 18.55 -13.63
N VAL A 350 39.24 19.07 -13.82
CA VAL A 350 40.41 18.79 -12.97
C VAL A 350 40.67 20.01 -12.09
N THR A 351 40.67 19.81 -10.78
CA THR A 351 41.00 20.85 -9.80
C THR A 351 42.46 20.72 -9.38
N ALA A 352 43.16 21.85 -9.27
CA ALA A 352 44.58 21.97 -8.96
C ALA A 352 45.47 21.04 -9.83
N PRO A 353 45.34 21.09 -11.17
CA PRO A 353 45.90 20.09 -12.09
C PRO A 353 47.42 19.89 -11.99
N LEU A 354 48.16 20.93 -11.63
CA LEU A 354 49.63 20.93 -11.50
C LEU A 354 50.12 20.63 -10.08
N GLN A 355 49.22 20.33 -9.13
CA GLN A 355 49.57 20.05 -7.73
C GLN A 355 49.46 18.56 -7.39
N PRO A 356 50.24 18.05 -6.41
CA PRO A 356 50.16 16.65 -5.98
C PRO A 356 48.78 16.21 -5.45
N GLY A 357 47.97 17.14 -4.95
CA GLY A 357 46.62 16.91 -4.41
C GLY A 357 45.48 17.04 -5.43
N ARG A 358 45.78 16.99 -6.74
CA ARG A 358 44.78 17.15 -7.81
C ARG A 358 43.60 16.19 -7.67
N SER A 359 42.40 16.66 -8.01
CA SER A 359 41.19 15.84 -8.09
C SER A 359 40.52 15.99 -9.44
N ALA A 360 39.85 14.94 -9.89
CA ALA A 360 39.09 14.93 -11.13
C ALA A 360 37.62 14.64 -10.82
N THR A 361 36.73 15.41 -11.45
CA THR A 361 35.29 15.14 -11.45
C THR A 361 34.83 14.95 -12.89
N VAL A 362 33.96 13.97 -13.08
CA VAL A 362 33.44 13.59 -14.38
C VAL A 362 31.93 13.69 -14.31
N THR A 363 31.34 14.48 -15.21
CA THR A 363 29.89 14.51 -15.41
C THR A 363 29.60 13.93 -16.80
N GLY A 364 28.99 12.76 -16.84
CA GLY A 364 28.48 12.19 -18.09
C GLY A 364 27.19 12.89 -18.50
N PHE A 365 27.02 13.15 -19.78
CA PHE A 365 25.76 13.61 -20.35
C PHE A 365 25.44 12.81 -21.61
N GLY A 366 24.17 12.77 -21.97
CA GLY A 366 23.69 12.15 -23.19
C GLY A 366 22.19 12.30 -23.29
N ASP A 367 21.62 11.70 -24.33
CA ASP A 367 20.20 11.74 -24.59
C ASP A 367 19.62 10.33 -24.49
N PHE A 368 18.53 10.22 -23.77
CA PHE A 368 17.78 8.99 -23.61
C PHE A 368 16.57 9.03 -24.53
N ALA A 369 16.50 8.11 -25.49
CA ALA A 369 15.39 8.05 -26.44
C ALA A 369 14.34 7.03 -25.97
N VAL A 370 13.12 7.50 -25.69
CA VAL A 370 11.94 6.64 -25.48
C VAL A 370 11.13 6.62 -26.77
N ALA A 371 10.74 5.43 -27.23
CA ALA A 371 9.96 5.23 -28.47
C ALA A 371 10.59 5.80 -29.77
N GLY A 372 11.90 6.12 -29.77
CA GLY A 372 12.61 6.68 -30.93
C GLY A 372 12.28 8.14 -31.26
N THR A 373 11.34 8.77 -30.55
CA THR A 373 10.86 10.15 -30.81
C THR A 373 10.90 11.07 -29.59
N VAL A 374 10.97 10.53 -28.37
CA VAL A 374 11.03 11.33 -27.14
C VAL A 374 12.47 11.32 -26.62
N ALA A 375 13.19 12.43 -26.81
CA ALA A 375 14.53 12.61 -26.27
C ALA A 375 14.47 13.26 -24.88
N LEU A 376 15.12 12.63 -23.90
CA LEU A 376 15.30 13.18 -22.56
C LEU A 376 16.77 13.47 -22.35
N HIS A 377 17.08 14.60 -21.74
CA HIS A 377 18.46 14.86 -21.35
C HIS A 377 18.81 14.05 -20.10
N ALA A 378 19.90 13.29 -20.20
CA ALA A 378 20.45 12.49 -19.13
C ALA A 378 21.75 13.14 -18.63
N SER A 379 21.90 13.29 -17.33
CA SER A 379 23.17 13.74 -16.72
C SER A 379 23.49 12.99 -15.44
N ALA A 380 24.77 12.67 -15.23
CA ALA A 380 25.25 11.93 -14.06
C ALA A 380 26.63 12.38 -13.60
N ALA A 381 26.83 12.49 -12.29
CA ALA A 381 28.19 12.48 -11.73
C ALA A 381 28.75 11.05 -11.73
N ILE A 382 30.00 10.88 -12.17
CA ILE A 382 30.68 9.58 -12.26
C ILE A 382 31.91 9.61 -11.34
N PRO A 383 31.93 8.87 -10.21
CA PRO A 383 30.86 8.07 -9.58
C PRO A 383 29.80 8.93 -8.84
N PRO A 384 28.56 8.42 -8.62
CA PRO A 384 28.15 6.99 -8.63
C PRO A 384 27.67 6.42 -9.98
N GLY A 385 27.53 7.21 -11.05
CA GLY A 385 27.10 6.69 -12.37
C GLY A 385 25.58 6.46 -12.51
N SER A 386 24.77 7.11 -11.66
CA SER A 386 23.31 7.18 -11.81
C SER A 386 22.94 8.45 -12.57
N PHE A 387 22.21 8.28 -13.67
CA PHE A 387 21.75 9.37 -14.54
C PHE A 387 20.38 9.85 -14.07
N THR A 388 20.26 11.16 -13.89
CA THR A 388 18.96 11.83 -13.78
C THR A 388 18.45 12.14 -15.17
N LEU A 389 17.19 11.81 -15.42
CA LEU A 389 16.49 12.01 -16.68
C LEU A 389 15.47 13.14 -16.51
N SER A 390 15.47 14.10 -17.43
CA SER A 390 14.46 15.15 -17.46
C SER A 390 14.02 15.41 -18.89
N LEU A 391 12.71 15.56 -19.10
CA LEU A 391 12.13 16.00 -20.36
C LEU A 391 12.59 17.44 -20.68
N ASP A 392 12.97 17.67 -21.93
CA ASP A 392 13.25 19.02 -22.43
C ASP A 392 11.96 19.86 -22.44
N GLU A 393 12.02 21.08 -21.93
CA GLU A 393 10.90 22.03 -21.81
C GLU A 393 10.45 22.48 -23.21
N GLY A 394 9.68 21.65 -23.89
CA GLY A 394 9.20 21.93 -25.25
C GLY A 394 8.96 20.71 -26.13
N THR A 395 9.36 19.51 -25.69
CA THR A 395 9.10 18.28 -26.46
C THR A 395 7.68 17.77 -26.20
N PRO A 396 6.76 17.83 -27.18
CA PRO A 396 5.42 17.26 -27.03
C PRO A 396 5.52 15.73 -27.06
N ALA A 397 5.52 15.11 -25.89
CA ALA A 397 5.48 13.65 -25.76
C ALA A 397 4.06 13.20 -25.44
N GLN A 398 3.59 12.15 -26.12
CA GLN A 398 2.27 11.56 -25.84
C GLN A 398 2.40 10.33 -24.95
N LEU A 399 1.51 10.19 -23.97
CA LEU A 399 1.49 9.02 -23.06
C LEU A 399 1.38 7.69 -23.83
N LYS A 400 0.64 7.67 -24.94
CA LYS A 400 0.46 6.47 -25.78
C LYS A 400 1.77 5.96 -26.37
N ASP A 401 2.69 6.85 -26.72
CA ASP A 401 3.99 6.48 -27.31
C ASP A 401 4.93 5.89 -26.25
N VAL A 402 4.89 6.44 -25.04
CA VAL A 402 5.58 5.88 -23.87
C VAL A 402 5.05 4.48 -23.54
N ILE A 403 3.73 4.31 -23.44
CA ILE A 403 3.13 3.00 -23.13
C ILE A 403 3.47 1.97 -24.21
N ARG A 404 3.41 2.33 -25.49
CA ARG A 404 3.74 1.42 -26.60
C ARG A 404 5.21 0.96 -26.57
N HIS A 405 6.13 1.79 -26.09
CA HIS A 405 7.54 1.42 -25.98
C HIS A 405 7.76 0.36 -24.90
N PHE A 406 7.22 0.56 -23.70
CA PHE A 406 7.39 -0.39 -22.58
C PHE A 406 6.46 -1.60 -22.65
N LEU A 407 5.30 -1.47 -23.31
CA LEU A 407 4.31 -2.52 -23.52
C LEU A 407 3.95 -2.62 -25.01
N PRO A 408 4.84 -3.14 -25.87
CA PRO A 408 4.66 -3.16 -27.33
C PRO A 408 3.48 -4.00 -27.82
N LYS A 409 2.87 -4.80 -26.95
CA LYS A 409 1.69 -5.61 -27.24
C LYS A 409 0.38 -5.03 -26.69
N ALA A 410 0.41 -3.86 -26.04
CA ALA A 410 -0.81 -3.21 -25.53
C ALA A 410 -1.68 -2.71 -26.70
N ASP A 411 -2.96 -3.05 -26.67
CA ASP A 411 -3.95 -2.44 -27.57
C ASP A 411 -4.27 -1.02 -27.07
N LEU A 412 -3.84 -0.02 -27.82
CA LEU A 412 -4.03 1.40 -27.49
C LEU A 412 -5.12 2.06 -28.35
N ASN A 413 -5.93 1.26 -29.07
CA ASN A 413 -7.05 1.79 -29.83
C ASN A 413 -8.08 2.43 -28.89
N GLY A 414 -8.33 3.73 -29.05
CA GLY A 414 -9.28 4.50 -28.22
C GLY A 414 -8.65 5.31 -27.09
N VAL A 415 -7.34 5.22 -26.86
CA VAL A 415 -6.64 6.11 -25.92
C VAL A 415 -6.50 7.51 -26.55
N PRO A 416 -6.98 8.59 -25.90
CA PRO A 416 -6.86 9.94 -26.43
C PRO A 416 -5.41 10.43 -26.46
N ASP A 417 -5.14 11.44 -27.29
CA ASP A 417 -3.83 12.08 -27.40
C ASP A 417 -3.55 12.93 -26.15
N LEU A 418 -2.99 12.29 -25.13
CA LEU A 418 -2.66 12.87 -23.83
C LEU A 418 -1.20 13.34 -23.82
N THR A 419 -0.98 14.66 -23.72
CA THR A 419 0.35 15.27 -23.73
C THR A 419 0.96 15.27 -22.32
N LEU A 420 2.20 14.80 -22.19
CA LEU A 420 2.92 14.75 -20.93
C LEU A 420 3.25 16.17 -20.44
N LYS A 421 2.93 16.46 -19.18
CA LYS A 421 3.37 17.65 -18.43
C LYS A 421 4.74 17.46 -17.81
N LYS A 422 5.02 16.23 -17.38
CA LYS A 422 6.24 15.86 -16.67
C LYS A 422 6.66 14.46 -17.12
N PHE A 423 7.94 14.28 -17.38
CA PHE A 423 8.57 12.98 -17.57
C PHE A 423 9.98 13.05 -17.01
N ASP A 424 10.22 12.35 -15.92
CA ASP A 424 11.49 12.34 -15.21
C ASP A 424 11.83 10.93 -14.73
N GLY A 425 13.09 10.71 -14.38
CA GLY A 425 13.50 9.40 -13.93
C GLY A 425 14.95 9.32 -13.52
N THR A 426 15.34 8.12 -13.11
CA THR A 426 16.74 7.78 -12.90
C THR A 426 17.09 6.50 -13.63
N ALA A 427 18.33 6.38 -14.08
CA ALA A 427 18.84 5.17 -14.71
C ALA A 427 20.25 4.84 -14.22
N VAL A 428 20.53 3.55 -14.04
CA VAL A 428 21.86 3.03 -13.75
C VAL A 428 22.24 2.06 -14.87
N PRO A 429 22.85 2.54 -15.97
CA PRO A 429 23.13 1.73 -17.15
C PRO A 429 23.93 0.46 -16.85
N THR A 430 24.91 0.55 -15.96
CA THR A 430 25.80 -0.57 -15.59
C THR A 430 25.10 -1.74 -14.89
N LYS A 431 23.89 -1.51 -14.34
CA LYS A 431 23.08 -2.54 -13.67
C LYS A 431 21.78 -2.88 -14.43
N GLY A 432 21.48 -2.13 -15.49
CA GLY A 432 20.20 -2.19 -16.18
C GLY A 432 18.99 -1.89 -15.32
N GLU A 433 19.17 -1.00 -14.34
CA GLU A 433 18.11 -0.50 -13.47
C GLU A 433 17.60 0.85 -13.98
N TYR A 434 16.29 1.07 -13.90
CA TYR A 434 15.69 2.36 -14.19
C TYR A 434 14.43 2.60 -13.35
N GLU A 435 14.12 3.87 -13.13
CA GLU A 435 12.89 4.36 -12.53
C GLU A 435 12.41 5.56 -13.37
N VAL A 436 11.15 5.56 -13.77
CA VAL A 436 10.58 6.58 -14.64
C VAL A 436 9.21 6.97 -14.11
N SER A 437 8.94 8.26 -14.03
CA SER A 437 7.65 8.84 -13.68
C SER A 437 7.19 9.77 -14.80
N ALA A 438 5.91 9.68 -15.15
CA ALA A 438 5.26 10.51 -16.16
C ALA A 438 3.93 11.04 -15.61
N ALA A 439 3.61 12.29 -15.89
CA ALA A 439 2.31 12.89 -15.59
C ALA A 439 1.79 13.68 -16.80
N VAL A 440 0.49 13.65 -17.04
CA VAL A 440 -0.18 14.30 -18.17
C VAL A 440 -0.74 15.66 -17.74
N ALA A 441 -0.74 16.66 -18.63
CA ALA A 441 -1.55 17.87 -18.48
C ALA A 441 -2.90 17.62 -19.14
N THR A 442 -4.02 17.68 -18.40
CA THR A 442 -5.33 17.35 -18.98
C THR A 442 -6.32 18.51 -18.88
N GLU A 443 -6.83 18.94 -20.04
CA GLU A 443 -8.14 19.61 -20.21
C GLU A 443 -9.14 18.66 -20.91
N TRP A 444 -8.82 17.36 -20.93
CA TRP A 444 -9.56 16.37 -21.69
C TRP A 444 -10.92 16.10 -21.04
N HIS A 445 -11.96 16.13 -21.87
CA HIS A 445 -13.30 15.79 -21.46
C HIS A 445 -14.07 15.11 -22.59
N ILE A 446 -15.07 14.31 -22.22
CA ILE A 446 -16.10 13.79 -23.11
C ILE A 446 -17.45 14.29 -22.60
N ASP A 447 -18.22 14.95 -23.46
CA ASP A 447 -19.61 15.28 -23.17
C ASP A 447 -20.51 14.04 -23.41
N ILE A 448 -21.15 13.56 -22.35
CA ILE A 448 -22.08 12.43 -22.32
C ILE A 448 -23.49 12.99 -22.07
N GLY A 449 -24.14 13.46 -23.13
CA GLY A 449 -25.46 14.09 -23.05
C GLY A 449 -25.41 15.44 -22.31
N ALA A 450 -26.12 15.56 -21.19
CA ALA A 450 -26.10 16.75 -20.32
C ALA A 450 -24.97 16.75 -19.28
N SER A 451 -24.19 15.67 -19.21
CA SER A 451 -23.08 15.49 -18.28
C SER A 451 -21.74 15.52 -19.01
N ARG A 452 -20.67 15.91 -18.33
CA ARG A 452 -19.30 15.93 -18.83
C ARG A 452 -18.43 15.00 -17.99
N LEU A 453 -17.75 14.05 -18.63
CA LEU A 453 -16.67 13.25 -18.04
C LEU A 453 -15.36 14.01 -18.28
N GLN A 454 -14.74 14.53 -17.23
CA GLN A 454 -13.48 15.26 -17.28
C GLN A 454 -12.36 14.40 -16.69
N LEU A 455 -11.20 14.33 -17.35
CA LEU A 455 -9.99 13.70 -16.81
C LEU A 455 -9.19 14.77 -16.08
N ASP A 456 -9.04 14.60 -14.76
CA ASP A 456 -8.40 15.58 -13.88
C ASP A 456 -6.90 15.31 -13.72
N GLU A 457 -6.50 14.04 -13.72
CA GLU A 457 -5.11 13.61 -13.54
C GLU A 457 -4.85 12.27 -14.25
N ALA A 458 -3.66 12.09 -14.81
CA ALA A 458 -3.16 10.78 -15.24
C ALA A 458 -1.64 10.71 -15.05
N SER A 459 -1.16 9.62 -14.45
CA SER A 459 0.27 9.39 -14.17
C SER A 459 0.70 7.95 -14.41
N LEU A 460 1.96 7.76 -14.76
CA LEU A 460 2.60 6.47 -14.99
C LEU A 460 3.92 6.42 -14.21
N GLU A 461 4.10 5.39 -13.40
CA GLU A 461 5.36 5.08 -12.73
C GLU A 461 5.85 3.71 -13.18
N LEU A 462 7.12 3.59 -13.56
CA LEU A 462 7.75 2.37 -14.02
C LEU A 462 9.10 2.18 -13.33
N GLU A 463 9.39 0.94 -12.93
CA GLU A 463 10.62 0.56 -12.26
C GLU A 463 11.13 -0.79 -12.78
N ARG A 464 12.46 -0.89 -12.91
CA ARG A 464 13.16 -2.16 -13.14
C ARG A 464 14.36 -2.23 -12.20
N LYS A 465 14.38 -3.24 -11.34
CA LYS A 465 15.51 -3.57 -10.45
C LYS A 465 16.07 -4.95 -10.75
N GLU A 466 17.37 -5.13 -10.60
CA GLU A 466 17.98 -6.46 -10.62
C GLU A 466 17.61 -7.19 -9.33
N GLU A 467 17.03 -8.38 -9.43
CA GLU A 467 16.59 -9.16 -8.27
C GLU A 467 17.85 -9.63 -7.51
N ALA A 468 18.25 -8.88 -6.48
CA ALA A 468 19.36 -9.28 -5.63
C ALA A 468 19.04 -10.67 -5.06
N ALA A 469 19.95 -11.62 -5.26
CA ALA A 469 19.89 -12.97 -4.71
C ALA A 469 20.01 -13.01 -3.18
N GLU A 470 19.15 -12.28 -2.45
CA GLU A 470 19.07 -12.26 -0.99
C GLU A 470 18.25 -13.42 -0.43
N ALA A 471 17.53 -14.18 -1.26
CA ALA A 471 16.79 -15.38 -0.85
C ALA A 471 17.66 -16.58 -0.43
N ARG A 472 19.00 -16.48 -0.40
CA ARG A 472 19.92 -17.59 -0.02
C ARG A 472 20.70 -17.44 1.29
N LYS A 473 20.45 -16.41 2.11
CA LYS A 473 21.13 -16.23 3.41
C LYS A 473 20.33 -16.63 4.66
N GLY A 474 19.32 -17.49 4.49
CA GLY A 474 18.53 -18.08 5.58
C GLY A 474 18.78 -19.57 5.83
N GLY A 475 20.01 -20.07 5.68
CA GLY A 475 20.36 -21.48 5.90
C GLY A 475 21.40 -21.66 7.00
N LYS A 476 20.97 -22.11 8.18
CA LYS A 476 21.85 -22.52 9.28
C LYS A 476 22.79 -23.63 8.83
N HIS A 477 24.10 -23.42 8.84
CA HIS A 477 25.06 -24.47 9.16
C HIS A 477 26.33 -23.91 9.84
N ARG A 478 26.53 -24.41 11.05
CA ARG A 478 27.66 -24.21 11.95
C ARG A 478 28.79 -25.15 11.50
N GLY A 479 30.02 -24.66 11.30
CA GLY A 479 31.21 -25.54 11.27
C GLY A 479 32.46 -25.08 10.51
N ALA A 480 33.45 -24.62 11.28
CA ALA A 480 34.91 -24.76 11.06
C ALA A 480 35.69 -23.81 10.11
N ARG A 481 36.48 -22.95 10.76
CA ARG A 481 37.73 -22.29 10.35
C ARG A 481 38.70 -23.19 9.54
N LYS A 482 39.29 -22.67 8.45
CA LYS A 482 40.76 -22.44 8.27
C LYS A 482 41.14 -21.98 6.83
N SER A 483 42.13 -21.08 6.79
CA SER A 483 42.97 -20.66 5.64
C SER A 483 42.48 -19.54 4.72
N TRP A 484 42.48 -18.32 5.28
CA TRP A 484 42.84 -17.10 4.55
C TRP A 484 44.31 -17.18 4.06
N ARG A 485 44.59 -16.64 2.88
CA ARG A 485 45.89 -16.61 2.13
C ARG A 485 46.15 -17.76 1.14
N LYS A 486 45.27 -17.92 0.13
CA LYS A 486 45.71 -18.38 -1.21
C LYS A 486 44.79 -18.00 -2.39
N SER A 487 43.60 -17.44 -2.16
CA SER A 487 42.61 -17.17 -3.22
C SER A 487 42.62 -15.75 -3.83
N ARG A 488 43.58 -14.88 -3.48
CA ARG A 488 43.63 -13.50 -4.04
C ARG A 488 44.39 -13.39 -5.37
N ALA A 489 45.18 -14.40 -5.74
CA ALA A 489 45.90 -14.46 -7.02
C ALA A 489 45.08 -15.13 -8.14
N GLU A 490 44.35 -16.21 -7.83
CA GLU A 490 43.50 -16.90 -8.82
C GLU A 490 42.19 -16.15 -9.14
N ALA A 491 41.76 -15.24 -8.26
CA ALA A 491 40.58 -14.40 -8.49
C ALA A 491 40.85 -13.18 -9.42
N ALA A 492 42.12 -12.81 -9.62
CA ALA A 492 42.49 -11.73 -10.55
C ALA A 492 42.63 -12.24 -11.98
N GLU A 493 43.13 -13.47 -12.16
CA GLU A 493 43.36 -14.08 -13.48
C GLU A 493 42.06 -14.57 -14.14
N LYS A 494 41.08 -15.05 -13.36
CA LYS A 494 39.74 -15.38 -13.86
C LYS A 494 38.86 -14.16 -14.18
N ARG A 495 39.20 -12.97 -13.69
CA ARG A 495 38.45 -11.73 -13.96
C ARG A 495 38.93 -11.03 -15.24
N ALA A 496 40.17 -11.26 -15.66
CA ALA A 496 40.70 -10.79 -16.93
C ALA A 496 40.24 -11.66 -18.13
N ALA A 497 39.98 -12.95 -17.93
CA ALA A 497 39.55 -13.87 -19.00
C ALA A 497 38.04 -13.79 -19.35
N ALA A 498 37.23 -13.08 -18.55
CA ALA A 498 35.79 -12.92 -18.80
C ALA A 498 35.43 -11.66 -19.63
N LEU A 499 36.43 -10.92 -20.11
CA LEU A 499 36.28 -9.64 -20.81
C LEU A 499 36.50 -9.73 -22.34
N THR A 500 36.56 -10.94 -22.90
CA THR A 500 36.61 -11.15 -24.37
C THR A 500 35.41 -11.98 -24.82
N ILE A 501 34.39 -11.26 -25.30
CA ILE A 501 33.41 -11.57 -26.35
C ILE A 501 32.96 -13.04 -26.46
N ASP A 502 31.69 -13.31 -26.09
CA ASP A 502 30.73 -13.89 -27.03
C ASP A 502 29.30 -13.52 -26.62
N ALA A 503 28.73 -12.62 -27.40
CA ALA A 503 27.32 -12.28 -27.43
C ALA A 503 26.58 -13.36 -28.22
N ALA A 504 26.09 -14.39 -27.54
CA ALA A 504 24.92 -15.19 -27.94
C ALA A 504 24.77 -16.39 -26.99
N GLY A 505 23.72 -16.40 -26.18
CA GLY A 505 23.23 -17.64 -25.55
C GLY A 505 23.77 -17.94 -24.14
N ALA A 506 23.35 -17.17 -23.15
CA ALA A 506 23.21 -17.67 -21.78
C ALA A 506 22.02 -16.95 -21.13
N GLY A 507 21.02 -17.71 -20.69
CA GLY A 507 19.75 -17.18 -20.19
C GLY A 507 19.93 -16.22 -19.02
N ALA A 508 19.69 -14.93 -19.29
CA ALA A 508 19.58 -13.91 -18.27
C ALA A 508 18.36 -14.21 -17.40
N ALA A 509 18.55 -14.25 -16.08
CA ALA A 509 17.43 -14.14 -15.15
C ALA A 509 16.68 -12.85 -15.49
N ALA A 510 15.42 -12.97 -15.90
CA ALA A 510 14.66 -11.87 -16.47
C ALA A 510 14.34 -10.83 -15.40
N ALA A 511 15.11 -9.74 -15.33
CA ALA A 511 14.76 -8.56 -14.57
C ALA A 511 13.34 -8.11 -14.98
N LYS A 512 12.41 -8.11 -14.03
CA LYS A 512 10.98 -7.84 -14.27
C LYS A 512 10.75 -6.33 -14.17
N THR A 513 10.12 -5.75 -15.18
CA THR A 513 9.61 -4.36 -15.10
C THR A 513 8.29 -4.37 -14.36
N THR A 514 8.17 -3.51 -13.35
CA THR A 514 6.94 -3.29 -12.58
C THR A 514 6.53 -1.83 -12.64
N GLY A 515 5.27 -1.49 -12.39
CA GLY A 515 4.84 -0.10 -12.39
C GLY A 515 3.37 0.09 -12.08
N THR A 516 2.93 1.35 -12.03
CA THR A 516 1.54 1.73 -11.80
C THR A 516 1.12 2.82 -12.79
N LEU A 517 0.02 2.59 -13.51
CA LEU A 517 -0.68 3.62 -14.31
C LEU A 517 -1.92 4.05 -13.53
N SER A 518 -2.04 5.31 -13.14
CA SER A 518 -3.19 5.84 -12.40
C SER A 518 -3.87 6.99 -13.13
N ALA A 519 -5.18 7.15 -12.92
CA ALA A 519 -5.98 8.22 -13.50
C ALA A 519 -7.10 8.64 -12.57
N LYS A 520 -7.45 9.93 -12.57
CA LYS A 520 -8.60 10.50 -11.86
C LYS A 520 -9.52 11.23 -12.81
N ALA A 521 -10.82 11.02 -12.69
CA ALA A 521 -11.82 11.65 -13.54
C ALA A 521 -13.07 12.04 -12.76
N THR A 522 -13.83 13.01 -13.25
CA THR A 522 -15.11 13.45 -12.67
C THR A 522 -16.21 13.44 -13.73
N LEU A 523 -17.40 12.95 -13.38
CA LEU A 523 -18.59 12.93 -14.24
C LEU A 523 -19.73 13.71 -13.61
N GLY A 524 -20.10 14.85 -14.17
CA GLY A 524 -21.21 15.66 -13.66
C GLY A 524 -21.70 16.71 -14.63
N PRO A 525 -22.75 17.47 -14.28
CA PRO A 525 -23.15 18.66 -15.04
C PRO A 525 -21.98 19.65 -15.07
N ALA A 526 -21.75 20.30 -16.21
CA ALA A 526 -20.64 21.24 -16.36
C ALA A 526 -20.73 22.38 -15.32
N GLY A 527 -19.84 22.39 -14.33
CA GLY A 527 -19.69 23.48 -13.34
C GLY A 527 -20.55 23.40 -12.07
N HIS A 528 -21.05 22.21 -11.67
CA HIS A 528 -21.90 22.06 -10.48
C HIS A 528 -21.40 21.03 -9.45
N ASP A 529 -21.73 21.27 -8.17
CA ASP A 529 -21.61 20.29 -7.08
C ASP A 529 -22.55 19.11 -7.34
N GLY A 530 -22.02 17.87 -7.32
CA GLY A 530 -22.77 16.65 -7.66
C GLY A 530 -22.10 15.72 -8.69
N ALA A 531 -20.82 15.92 -8.99
CA ALA A 531 -20.08 15.03 -9.90
C ALA A 531 -19.68 13.71 -9.22
N ILE A 532 -19.72 12.61 -9.98
CA ILE A 532 -19.18 11.31 -9.59
C ILE A 532 -17.67 11.33 -9.84
N ALA A 533 -16.86 11.11 -8.80
CA ALA A 533 -15.41 11.01 -8.94
C ALA A 533 -14.99 9.56 -9.21
N PHE A 534 -14.05 9.35 -10.13
CA PHE A 534 -13.48 8.05 -10.47
C PHE A 534 -11.97 8.07 -10.25
N ASP A 535 -11.45 7.01 -9.64
CA ASP A 535 -10.02 6.76 -9.48
C ASP A 535 -9.69 5.41 -10.11
N ALA A 536 -8.80 5.37 -11.09
CA ALA A 536 -8.32 4.15 -11.71
C ALA A 536 -6.83 3.94 -11.42
N ALA A 537 -6.41 2.70 -11.16
CA ALA A 537 -5.02 2.32 -10.99
C ALA A 537 -4.77 0.94 -11.61
N TRP A 538 -3.75 0.83 -12.46
CA TRP A 538 -3.31 -0.42 -13.06
C TRP A 538 -1.88 -0.73 -12.65
N HIS A 539 -1.70 -1.77 -11.84
CA HIS A 539 -0.41 -2.30 -11.47
C HIS A 539 0.11 -3.25 -12.55
N LEU A 540 1.28 -2.97 -13.10
CA LEU A 540 1.90 -3.68 -14.21
C LEU A 540 3.02 -4.61 -13.72
N PRO A 541 3.13 -5.86 -14.23
CA PRO A 541 2.06 -6.64 -14.85
C PRO A 541 1.14 -7.22 -13.75
N GLY A 542 -0.16 -6.95 -13.81
CA GLY A 542 -1.03 -7.33 -12.69
C GLY A 542 -2.43 -6.71 -12.72
N SER A 543 -2.90 -6.31 -11.54
CA SER A 543 -4.27 -5.94 -11.25
C SER A 543 -4.62 -4.52 -11.69
N PHE A 544 -5.84 -4.37 -12.22
CA PHE A 544 -6.48 -3.08 -12.48
C PHE A 544 -7.54 -2.84 -11.40
N GLU A 545 -7.62 -1.64 -10.84
CA GLU A 545 -8.61 -1.17 -9.89
C GLU A 545 -9.27 0.10 -10.43
N LEU A 546 -10.59 0.21 -10.32
CA LEU A 546 -11.39 1.38 -10.65
C LEU A 546 -12.36 1.64 -9.48
N GLY A 547 -12.11 2.70 -8.73
CA GLY A 547 -13.00 3.27 -7.73
C GLY A 547 -13.91 4.34 -8.33
N GLY A 548 -15.12 4.46 -7.81
CA GLY A 548 -16.07 5.53 -8.10
C GLY A 548 -16.73 5.99 -6.81
N THR A 549 -16.77 7.29 -6.54
CA THR A 549 -17.47 7.90 -5.40
C THR A 549 -18.63 8.74 -5.93
N PHE A 550 -19.84 8.41 -5.47
CA PHE A 550 -21.08 9.05 -5.90
C PHE A 550 -21.47 10.17 -4.94
N PRO A 551 -22.17 11.21 -5.42
CA PRO A 551 -22.81 12.20 -4.55
C PRO A 551 -23.92 11.56 -3.71
N GLU A 552 -24.44 12.28 -2.74
CA GLU A 552 -25.60 11.86 -1.94
C GLU A 552 -26.81 11.57 -2.86
N ILE A 553 -27.45 10.42 -2.68
CA ILE A 553 -28.56 9.94 -3.53
C ILE A 553 -29.84 9.86 -2.70
N ASP A 554 -30.81 10.73 -2.96
CA ASP A 554 -32.15 10.62 -2.40
C ASP A 554 -32.96 9.55 -3.15
N LEU A 555 -33.04 8.34 -2.58
CA LEU A 555 -33.80 7.22 -3.16
C LEU A 555 -35.30 7.49 -3.15
N THR A 556 -35.79 8.34 -2.25
CA THR A 556 -37.21 8.67 -2.15
C THR A 556 -37.63 9.63 -3.24
N ALA A 557 -36.80 10.63 -3.53
CA ALA A 557 -36.97 11.48 -4.71
C ALA A 557 -36.86 10.67 -6.00
N LEU A 558 -35.91 9.74 -6.09
CA LEU A 558 -35.77 8.85 -7.25
C LEU A 558 -37.01 7.97 -7.46
N LEU A 559 -37.51 7.33 -6.39
CA LEU A 559 -38.75 6.53 -6.42
C LEU A 559 -39.95 7.37 -6.80
N LYS A 560 -40.09 8.59 -6.26
CA LYS A 560 -41.16 9.52 -6.64
C LYS A 560 -41.09 9.91 -8.11
N ALA A 561 -39.91 10.20 -8.63
CA ALA A 561 -39.72 10.52 -10.05
C ALA A 561 -40.11 9.32 -10.95
N LEU A 562 -39.61 8.12 -10.63
CA LEU A 562 -39.94 6.89 -11.36
C LEU A 562 -41.43 6.52 -11.27
N ALA A 563 -42.06 6.74 -10.11
CA ALA A 563 -43.47 6.45 -9.89
C ALA A 563 -44.39 7.45 -10.59
N CYS A 564 -44.01 8.74 -10.65
CA CYS A 564 -44.71 9.76 -11.44
C CYS A 564 -44.66 9.45 -12.94
N ASP A 565 -43.52 8.99 -13.46
CA ASP A 565 -43.40 8.59 -14.88
C ASP A 565 -44.17 7.29 -15.18
N ALA A 566 -44.39 6.43 -14.18
CA ALA A 566 -45.07 5.15 -14.32
C ALA A 566 -46.55 5.16 -13.87
N ASP A 567 -47.08 6.30 -13.42
CA ASP A 567 -48.45 6.46 -12.89
C ASP A 567 -48.78 5.51 -11.70
N VAL A 568 -47.76 5.18 -10.88
CA VAL A 568 -47.89 4.27 -9.74
C VAL A 568 -48.08 5.06 -8.44
N LEU A 569 -49.19 4.81 -7.73
CA LEU A 569 -49.41 5.40 -6.40
C LEU A 569 -48.46 4.78 -5.36
N LEU A 570 -47.53 5.59 -4.85
CA LEU A 570 -46.69 5.22 -3.71
C LEU A 570 -47.52 5.29 -2.41
N PRO A 571 -47.33 4.34 -1.45
CA PRO A 571 -48.00 4.38 -0.15
C PRO A 571 -47.79 5.70 0.61
N GLU A 572 -48.84 6.23 1.23
CA GLU A 572 -48.70 7.37 2.15
C GLU A 572 -47.82 6.99 3.35
N GLY A 573 -46.87 7.86 3.70
CA GLY A 573 -45.99 7.67 4.86
C GLY A 573 -44.64 6.98 4.60
N LEU A 574 -44.20 6.83 3.34
CA LEU A 574 -42.85 6.35 3.03
C LEU A 574 -41.78 7.24 3.70
N PRO A 575 -40.89 6.67 4.54
CA PRO A 575 -39.81 7.44 5.16
C PRO A 575 -38.81 7.91 4.09
N PRO A 576 -38.19 9.09 4.24
CA PRO A 576 -37.12 9.52 3.35
C PRO A 576 -35.90 8.63 3.57
N VAL A 577 -35.42 8.03 2.48
CA VAL A 577 -34.24 7.16 2.41
C VAL A 577 -33.18 7.82 1.54
N GLU A 578 -32.00 8.06 2.10
CA GLU A 578 -30.86 8.65 1.40
C GLU A 578 -29.65 7.71 1.45
N LEU A 579 -28.89 7.66 0.36
CA LEU A 579 -27.59 6.99 0.30
C LEU A 579 -26.49 8.05 0.38
N LEU A 580 -25.65 7.96 1.41
CA LEU A 580 -24.52 8.85 1.65
C LEU A 580 -23.21 8.11 1.44
N ASN A 581 -22.16 8.82 1.01
CA ASN A 581 -20.81 8.29 0.83
C ASN A 581 -20.75 7.00 -0.01
N SER A 582 -21.61 6.90 -1.03
CA SER A 582 -21.68 5.69 -1.85
C SER A 582 -20.41 5.55 -2.69
N THR A 583 -19.71 4.42 -2.54
CA THR A 583 -18.50 4.07 -3.25
C THR A 583 -18.66 2.74 -3.97
N VAL A 584 -18.08 2.65 -5.16
CA VAL A 584 -18.04 1.42 -5.96
C VAL A 584 -16.60 1.16 -6.34
N LYS A 585 -16.10 -0.06 -6.17
CA LYS A 585 -14.76 -0.48 -6.58
C LYS A 585 -14.85 -1.68 -7.51
N LEU A 586 -14.13 -1.63 -8.63
CA LEU A 586 -14.00 -2.72 -9.58
C LEU A 586 -12.52 -3.12 -9.66
N ARG A 587 -12.18 -4.36 -9.34
CA ARG A 587 -10.84 -4.93 -9.55
C ARG A 587 -10.88 -5.99 -10.64
N LEU A 588 -9.88 -5.99 -11.52
CA LEU A 588 -9.69 -6.95 -12.61
C LEU A 588 -8.28 -7.55 -12.52
N GLY A 589 -8.16 -8.86 -12.72
CA GLY A 589 -6.91 -9.61 -12.51
C GLY A 589 -7.04 -10.50 -11.27
N GLY A 590 -6.81 -11.81 -11.43
CA GLY A 590 -7.35 -12.89 -10.57
C GLY A 590 -6.89 -13.00 -9.11
N ALA A 591 -6.46 -11.91 -8.45
CA ALA A 591 -6.17 -11.90 -7.03
C ALA A 591 -7.39 -11.42 -6.22
N ARG A 592 -7.87 -12.26 -5.31
CA ARG A 592 -8.64 -11.76 -4.15
C ARG A 592 -7.69 -10.92 -3.28
N ALA A 593 -8.23 -10.03 -2.43
CA ALA A 593 -7.40 -9.32 -1.46
C ALA A 593 -6.51 -10.31 -0.67
N GLY A 594 -5.18 -10.27 -0.90
CA GLY A 594 -4.20 -11.17 -0.27
C GLY A 594 -3.58 -12.28 -1.13
N GLU A 595 -3.94 -12.45 -2.41
CA GLU A 595 -3.39 -13.52 -3.28
C GLU A 595 -2.57 -13.01 -4.50
N PRO A 596 -1.66 -13.83 -5.09
CA PRO A 596 -0.96 -13.49 -6.33
C PRO A 596 -1.86 -13.59 -7.57
N ALA A 597 -1.75 -12.65 -8.50
CA ALA A 597 -2.61 -12.56 -9.69
C ALA A 597 -2.22 -13.54 -10.80
N ASP A 598 -3.01 -14.61 -11.02
CA ASP A 598 -2.78 -15.60 -12.08
C ASP A 598 -3.83 -15.57 -13.23
N GLY A 599 -4.44 -14.41 -13.44
CA GLY A 599 -5.19 -14.07 -14.66
C GLY A 599 -6.59 -14.70 -14.79
N LYS A 600 -7.60 -13.86 -15.09
CA LYS A 600 -9.03 -14.15 -15.32
C LYS A 600 -9.96 -14.13 -14.08
N GLY A 601 -9.91 -13.06 -13.30
CA GLY A 601 -10.93 -12.77 -12.28
C GLY A 601 -11.37 -11.31 -12.26
N TYR A 602 -12.56 -11.05 -11.71
CA TYR A 602 -13.11 -9.72 -11.43
C TYR A 602 -13.67 -9.65 -10.00
N GLU A 603 -13.68 -8.46 -9.42
CA GLU A 603 -14.33 -8.15 -8.14
C GLU A 603 -15.03 -6.79 -8.26
N LEU A 604 -16.31 -6.73 -7.92
CA LEU A 604 -17.10 -5.51 -7.80
C LEU A 604 -17.51 -5.37 -6.34
N ALA A 605 -17.06 -4.32 -5.66
CA ALA A 605 -17.48 -3.97 -4.32
C ALA A 605 -18.29 -2.68 -4.34
N VAL A 606 -19.27 -2.56 -3.47
CA VAL A 606 -20.11 -1.38 -3.26
C VAL A 606 -20.17 -1.12 -1.76
N SER A 607 -20.07 0.13 -1.33
CA SER A 607 -20.26 0.53 0.07
C SER A 607 -21.07 1.82 0.12
N SER A 608 -22.02 1.94 1.03
CA SER A 608 -22.83 3.14 1.22
C SER A 608 -23.31 3.26 2.65
N THR A 609 -23.48 4.47 3.14
CA THR A 609 -24.31 4.75 4.32
C THR A 609 -25.74 4.96 3.85
N VAL A 610 -26.73 4.46 4.58
CA VAL A 610 -28.17 4.53 4.29
C VAL A 610 -28.84 5.19 5.48
N THR A 611 -29.49 6.33 5.31
CA THR A 611 -30.21 7.01 6.40
C THR A 611 -31.72 6.88 6.19
N PHE A 612 -32.46 6.76 7.28
CA PHE A 612 -33.93 6.75 7.29
C PHE A 612 -34.43 7.92 8.14
N GLY A 613 -35.11 8.91 7.56
CA GLY A 613 -35.66 10.02 8.35
C GLY A 613 -34.62 10.97 8.96
N GLY A 614 -33.35 10.86 8.57
CA GLY A 614 -32.25 11.71 9.02
C GLY A 614 -31.69 11.45 10.43
N ALA A 615 -32.18 10.43 11.17
CA ALA A 615 -31.78 10.17 12.55
C ALA A 615 -30.87 8.94 12.72
N ASP A 616 -31.20 7.83 12.05
CA ASP A 616 -30.48 6.56 12.19
C ASP A 616 -29.86 6.12 10.85
N ALA A 617 -28.58 5.78 10.90
CA ALA A 617 -27.79 5.39 9.72
C ALA A 617 -27.41 3.90 9.76
N LEU A 618 -27.57 3.21 8.63
CA LEU A 618 -27.05 1.87 8.40
C LEU A 618 -25.90 1.94 7.41
N THR A 619 -24.80 1.22 7.64
CA THR A 619 -23.81 0.98 6.60
C THR A 619 -24.20 -0.25 5.81
N PHE A 620 -24.13 -0.19 4.49
CA PHE A 620 -24.35 -1.29 3.56
C PHE A 620 -23.07 -1.52 2.76
N VAL A 621 -22.63 -2.77 2.65
CA VAL A 621 -21.53 -3.19 1.78
C VAL A 621 -21.96 -4.39 0.96
N GLY A 622 -21.63 -4.40 -0.32
CA GLY A 622 -21.86 -5.49 -1.26
C GLY A 622 -20.58 -5.85 -1.99
N LYS A 623 -20.43 -7.11 -2.38
CA LYS A 623 -19.29 -7.64 -3.12
C LYS A 623 -19.74 -8.75 -4.05
N ALA A 624 -19.35 -8.67 -5.32
CA ALA A 624 -19.52 -9.72 -6.31
C ALA A 624 -18.17 -10.02 -6.95
N ALA A 625 -17.70 -11.27 -6.93
CA ALA A 625 -16.38 -11.62 -7.45
C ALA A 625 -16.38 -12.93 -8.23
N LYS A 626 -15.42 -13.12 -9.13
CA LYS A 626 -15.19 -14.38 -9.86
C LYS A 626 -13.70 -14.57 -10.03
N GLY A 627 -13.18 -15.76 -9.71
CA GLY A 627 -11.79 -16.13 -9.98
C GLY A 627 -11.63 -17.64 -10.01
N GLY A 628 -11.01 -18.17 -11.08
CA GLY A 628 -10.57 -19.57 -11.25
C GLY A 628 -11.65 -20.68 -11.24
N ASP A 629 -12.52 -20.68 -10.23
CA ASP A 629 -13.56 -21.66 -9.94
C ASP A 629 -14.90 -21.41 -10.67
N PRO A 630 -15.82 -22.40 -10.72
CA PRO A 630 -16.97 -22.37 -11.63
C PRO A 630 -18.13 -21.41 -11.26
N GLY A 631 -17.98 -20.54 -10.25
CA GLY A 631 -19.09 -19.72 -9.71
C GLY A 631 -18.78 -18.24 -9.56
N THR A 632 -19.82 -17.39 -9.67
CA THR A 632 -19.77 -15.99 -9.22
C THR A 632 -20.10 -15.97 -7.74
N LEU A 633 -19.21 -15.35 -6.96
CA LEU A 633 -19.33 -15.11 -5.54
C LEU A 633 -20.14 -13.85 -5.29
N PHE A 634 -21.06 -13.89 -4.33
CA PHE A 634 -21.80 -12.74 -3.83
C PHE A 634 -21.70 -12.69 -2.31
N ALA A 635 -21.37 -11.52 -1.77
CA ALA A 635 -21.43 -11.22 -0.35
C ALA A 635 -22.05 -9.85 -0.15
N ALA A 636 -22.89 -9.68 0.85
CA ALA A 636 -23.41 -8.37 1.23
C ALA A 636 -23.61 -8.31 2.74
N ALA A 637 -23.48 -7.15 3.34
CA ALA A 637 -23.75 -6.94 4.75
C ALA A 637 -24.34 -5.56 4.97
N PHE A 638 -25.18 -5.44 5.99
CA PHE A 638 -25.61 -4.16 6.51
C PHE A 638 -25.59 -4.15 8.04
N TRP A 639 -25.26 -3.00 8.64
CA TRP A 639 -25.18 -2.86 10.08
C TRP A 639 -25.43 -1.44 10.57
N GLN A 640 -25.67 -1.32 11.87
CA GLN A 640 -25.88 -0.04 12.57
C GLN A 640 -24.59 0.76 12.72
N ASP A 641 -24.66 2.04 12.39
CA ASP A 641 -23.52 2.95 12.50
C ASP A 641 -23.75 4.00 13.60
N GLY A 642 -23.13 3.78 14.77
CA GLY A 642 -23.09 4.78 15.85
C GLY A 642 -24.36 4.97 16.68
N TRP A 643 -25.39 4.13 16.50
CA TRP A 643 -26.63 4.18 17.29
C TRP A 643 -26.96 2.84 17.95
N THR A 644 -27.84 2.91 18.95
CA THR A 644 -28.35 1.74 19.69
C THR A 644 -29.86 1.80 19.75
N TRP A 645 -30.50 0.63 19.86
CA TRP A 645 -31.94 0.56 20.07
C TRP A 645 -32.28 -0.45 21.16
N ALA A 646 -33.40 -0.22 21.82
CA ALA A 646 -33.97 -1.16 22.77
C ALA A 646 -35.39 -1.55 22.32
N PRO A 647 -35.83 -2.80 22.56
CA PRO A 647 -37.17 -3.26 22.19
C PRO A 647 -38.31 -2.38 22.73
N ASN A 648 -38.12 -1.72 23.87
CA ASN A 648 -39.12 -0.80 24.44
C ASN A 648 -39.26 0.53 23.70
N GLN A 649 -38.34 0.85 22.78
CA GLN A 649 -38.41 2.04 21.92
C GLN A 649 -39.26 1.78 20.66
N VAL A 650 -39.55 0.51 20.36
CA VAL A 650 -40.41 0.14 19.23
C VAL A 650 -41.88 0.27 19.65
N GLN A 651 -42.64 1.09 18.92
CA GLN A 651 -44.06 1.34 19.22
C GLN A 651 -44.86 0.02 19.22
N GLY A 652 -45.53 -0.27 20.34
CA GLY A 652 -46.30 -1.50 20.54
C GLY A 652 -45.51 -2.66 21.16
N TRP A 653 -44.19 -2.57 21.29
CA TRP A 653 -43.35 -3.64 21.86
C TRP A 653 -43.09 -3.45 23.37
N SER A 654 -43.19 -2.22 23.88
CA SER A 654 -42.92 -1.89 25.28
C SER A 654 -43.83 -2.62 26.27
N GLU A 655 -45.09 -2.88 25.91
CA GLU A 655 -46.05 -3.61 26.75
C GLU A 655 -45.80 -5.13 26.73
N ALA A 656 -45.27 -5.65 25.62
CA ALA A 656 -45.03 -7.08 25.41
C ALA A 656 -43.66 -7.57 25.91
N LEU A 657 -42.63 -6.72 25.80
CA LEU A 657 -41.23 -7.11 26.00
C LEU A 657 -40.57 -6.35 27.15
N GLY A 658 -41.34 -5.99 28.18
CA GLY A 658 -40.89 -5.13 29.29
C GLY A 658 -39.57 -5.55 29.94
N ILE A 659 -39.26 -6.86 30.04
CA ILE A 659 -37.98 -7.35 30.58
C ILE A 659 -36.79 -7.16 29.63
N LEU A 660 -37.05 -7.08 28.32
CA LEU A 660 -36.03 -6.80 27.29
C LEU A 660 -35.85 -5.30 27.08
N GLY A 661 -36.68 -4.45 27.70
CA GLY A 661 -36.54 -3.00 27.64
C GLY A 661 -35.24 -2.49 28.25
N ASP A 662 -34.62 -3.29 29.11
CA ASP A 662 -33.32 -3.02 29.74
C ASP A 662 -32.15 -3.57 28.92
N ILE A 663 -32.41 -4.15 27.75
CA ILE A 663 -31.41 -4.66 26.81
C ILE A 663 -31.33 -3.73 25.61
N THR A 664 -30.12 -3.30 25.28
CA THR A 664 -29.85 -2.49 24.08
C THR A 664 -29.09 -3.31 23.05
N PHE A 665 -29.46 -3.19 21.80
CA PHE A 665 -28.76 -3.74 20.66
C PHE A 665 -27.93 -2.63 20.01
N ALA A 666 -26.65 -2.90 19.85
CA ALA A 666 -25.68 -2.01 19.23
C ALA A 666 -24.81 -2.81 18.26
N LYS A 667 -24.18 -2.14 17.29
CA LYS A 667 -23.30 -2.80 16.31
C LYS A 667 -23.96 -4.03 15.67
N SER A 668 -25.27 -3.96 15.49
CA SER A 668 -26.07 -5.09 15.00
C SER A 668 -26.13 -5.05 13.49
N GLY A 669 -26.21 -6.23 12.87
CA GLY A 669 -26.34 -6.32 11.43
C GLY A 669 -26.57 -7.73 10.93
N LEU A 670 -26.71 -7.81 9.61
CA LEU A 670 -26.89 -9.05 8.86
C LEU A 670 -25.92 -9.04 7.69
N ALA A 671 -25.30 -10.19 7.45
CA ALA A 671 -24.48 -10.44 6.29
C ALA A 671 -24.96 -11.70 5.58
N VAL A 672 -24.83 -11.75 4.26
CA VAL A 672 -25.12 -12.91 3.42
C VAL A 672 -23.93 -13.18 2.54
N CYS A 673 -23.58 -14.44 2.36
CA CYS A 673 -22.48 -14.83 1.49
C CYS A 673 -22.80 -16.12 0.74
N SER A 674 -22.36 -16.22 -0.51
CA SER A 674 -22.56 -17.40 -1.35
C SER A 674 -21.38 -18.38 -1.31
N ALA A 675 -20.26 -18.03 -0.67
CA ALA A 675 -19.08 -18.90 -0.53
C ALA A 675 -18.39 -18.70 0.83
N ASP A 676 -17.46 -19.61 1.14
CA ASP A 676 -16.75 -19.61 2.42
C ASP A 676 -15.52 -18.69 2.41
N GLY A 677 -15.15 -18.14 3.58
CA GLY A 677 -13.92 -17.36 3.77
C GLY A 677 -13.84 -16.00 3.03
N VAL A 678 -14.97 -15.33 2.80
CA VAL A 678 -15.02 -14.06 2.04
C VAL A 678 -14.77 -12.85 2.92
N ALA A 679 -13.68 -12.13 2.68
CA ALA A 679 -13.49 -10.80 3.25
C ALA A 679 -14.35 -9.75 2.52
N LEU A 680 -15.07 -8.93 3.29
CA LEU A 680 -15.78 -7.75 2.81
C LEU A 680 -14.84 -6.54 2.78
N ASP A 681 -14.98 -5.71 1.75
CA ASP A 681 -14.20 -4.48 1.60
C ASP A 681 -14.94 -3.33 2.31
N ALA A 682 -14.95 -3.38 3.65
CA ALA A 682 -15.62 -2.41 4.52
C ALA A 682 -14.58 -1.52 5.22
N GLY A 683 -14.78 -0.20 5.22
CA GLY A 683 -13.81 0.73 5.82
C GLY A 683 -13.67 0.60 7.34
N SER A 684 -14.78 0.45 8.06
CA SER A 684 -14.79 0.29 9.52
C SER A 684 -15.97 -0.60 9.95
N PRO A 685 -15.92 -1.91 9.65
CA PRO A 685 -16.95 -2.84 10.12
C PRO A 685 -16.95 -2.91 11.65
N PRO A 686 -18.09 -3.20 12.29
CA PRO A 686 -18.14 -3.41 13.73
C PRO A 686 -17.34 -4.65 14.10
N ASP A 687 -16.76 -4.66 15.30
CA ASP A 687 -16.03 -5.80 15.87
C ASP A 687 -16.90 -7.05 16.06
N THR A 688 -18.23 -6.89 16.05
CA THR A 688 -19.20 -8.00 16.04
C THR A 688 -19.33 -8.70 14.68
N LEU A 689 -18.96 -8.03 13.56
CA LEU A 689 -18.95 -8.63 12.23
C LEU A 689 -17.66 -9.47 12.05
N PRO A 690 -17.76 -10.73 11.60
CA PRO A 690 -16.58 -11.56 11.35
C PRO A 690 -15.66 -10.97 10.28
N ALA A 691 -14.35 -11.11 10.46
CA ALA A 691 -13.36 -10.69 9.47
C ALA A 691 -13.54 -11.35 8.08
N THR A 692 -14.08 -12.58 8.06
CA THR A 692 -14.45 -13.31 6.85
C THR A 692 -15.84 -13.92 7.00
N LEU A 693 -16.63 -13.90 5.92
CA LEU A 693 -17.96 -14.48 5.84
C LEU A 693 -17.93 -15.87 5.22
N ASP A 694 -18.67 -16.78 5.86
CA ASP A 694 -18.93 -18.10 5.31
C ASP A 694 -20.26 -18.16 4.57
N LYS A 695 -20.43 -19.18 3.72
CA LYS A 695 -21.63 -19.37 2.91
C LYS A 695 -22.87 -19.49 3.80
N GLY A 696 -23.81 -18.57 3.64
CA GLY A 696 -25.03 -18.52 4.44
C GLY A 696 -25.44 -17.10 4.83
N LEU A 697 -26.23 -17.00 5.90
CA LEU A 697 -26.64 -15.74 6.52
C LEU A 697 -25.96 -15.61 7.88
N THR A 698 -25.18 -14.57 8.09
CA THR A 698 -24.55 -14.25 9.37
C THR A 698 -25.30 -13.11 10.05
N PHE A 699 -25.89 -13.37 11.20
CA PHE A 699 -26.36 -12.35 12.12
C PHE A 699 -25.26 -12.00 13.12
N PHE A 700 -25.12 -10.73 13.47
CA PHE A 700 -24.19 -10.27 14.49
C PHE A 700 -24.77 -9.11 15.28
N THR A 701 -24.44 -9.02 16.55
CA THR A 701 -24.91 -7.94 17.43
C THR A 701 -24.09 -7.84 18.70
N GLU A 702 -24.02 -6.65 19.28
CA GLU A 702 -23.63 -6.43 20.67
C GLU A 702 -24.90 -6.21 21.50
N ILE A 703 -25.05 -6.99 22.56
CA ILE A 703 -26.16 -6.88 23.52
C ILE A 703 -25.65 -6.15 24.75
N GLY A 704 -25.97 -4.87 24.86
CA GLY A 704 -25.71 -4.04 26.03
C GLY A 704 -26.78 -4.17 27.11
N PHE A 705 -26.38 -3.90 28.36
CA PHE A 705 -27.26 -3.91 29.52
C PHE A 705 -27.51 -2.50 30.04
N THR A 706 -28.77 -2.11 30.25
CA THR A 706 -29.19 -0.79 30.74
C THR A 706 -30.14 -0.92 31.92
N GLY A 707 -30.46 0.20 32.58
CA GLY A 707 -31.41 0.20 33.69
C GLY A 707 -30.99 -0.72 34.85
N PRO A 708 -31.89 -1.55 35.40
CA PRO A 708 -31.59 -2.54 36.43
C PRO A 708 -30.50 -3.56 36.08
N LEU A 709 -30.23 -3.81 34.80
CA LEU A 709 -29.19 -4.74 34.33
C LEU A 709 -27.82 -4.06 34.15
N GLU A 710 -27.75 -2.73 34.21
CA GLU A 710 -26.51 -1.97 34.07
C GLU A 710 -25.38 -2.40 35.03
N PRO A 711 -25.63 -2.79 36.29
CA PRO A 711 -24.60 -3.32 37.18
C PRO A 711 -23.90 -4.59 36.68
N LEU A 712 -24.50 -5.36 35.77
CA LEU A 712 -23.82 -6.49 35.12
C LEU A 712 -22.61 -6.03 34.31
N LYS A 713 -22.59 -4.78 33.83
CA LYS A 713 -21.39 -4.18 33.21
C LYS A 713 -20.19 -4.12 34.17
N ALA A 714 -20.43 -4.02 35.49
CA ALA A 714 -19.37 -3.99 36.48
C ALA A 714 -18.65 -5.35 36.64
N LEU A 715 -19.29 -6.47 36.26
CA LEU A 715 -18.61 -7.77 36.16
C LEU A 715 -17.60 -7.79 34.98
N PHE A 716 -17.66 -6.79 34.08
CA PHE A 716 -16.93 -6.74 32.82
C PHE A 716 -16.11 -5.44 32.62
N GLU A 717 -15.88 -4.64 33.68
CA GLU A 717 -15.32 -3.27 33.66
C GLU A 717 -14.16 -3.01 32.67
N GLY A 718 -14.44 -2.34 31.55
CA GLY A 718 -13.45 -1.88 30.56
C GLY A 718 -13.30 -2.73 29.30
N ALA A 719 -14.13 -3.77 29.14
CA ALA A 719 -14.29 -4.54 27.90
C ALA A 719 -15.59 -4.07 27.24
N ALA A 720 -15.76 -4.33 25.94
CA ALA A 720 -16.90 -3.84 25.16
C ALA A 720 -18.22 -3.91 25.93
N THR A 721 -19.06 -2.90 25.72
CA THR A 721 -20.25 -2.50 26.49
C THR A 721 -21.38 -3.55 26.61
N GLY A 722 -21.17 -4.79 26.14
CA GLY A 722 -22.17 -5.86 26.05
C GLY A 722 -21.64 -7.25 25.65
N VAL A 723 -22.57 -8.18 25.42
CA VAL A 723 -22.33 -9.55 24.92
C VAL A 723 -22.29 -9.53 23.39
N HIS A 724 -21.18 -9.98 22.79
CA HIS A 724 -21.09 -10.13 21.34
C HIS A 724 -21.75 -11.46 20.96
N LEU A 725 -22.77 -11.40 20.11
CA LEU A 725 -23.40 -12.58 19.53
C LEU A 725 -23.15 -12.59 18.03
N GLN A 726 -22.85 -13.78 17.53
CA GLN A 726 -22.70 -14.06 16.11
C GLN A 726 -23.37 -15.40 15.80
N ALA A 727 -24.21 -15.45 14.78
CA ALA A 727 -24.85 -16.68 14.32
C ALA A 727 -24.71 -16.79 12.80
N VAL A 728 -23.99 -17.80 12.32
CA VAL A 728 -23.86 -18.15 10.91
C VAL A 728 -24.88 -19.25 10.60
N LEU A 729 -25.92 -18.92 9.87
CA LEU A 729 -26.91 -19.85 9.34
C LEU A 729 -26.45 -20.34 7.97
N ALA A 730 -25.82 -21.51 7.94
CA ALA A 730 -25.30 -22.11 6.71
C ALA A 730 -26.42 -22.78 5.89
N SER A 731 -26.19 -23.00 4.59
CA SER A 731 -27.05 -23.87 3.77
C SER A 731 -26.25 -25.06 3.26
N PRO A 732 -26.52 -26.30 3.75
CA PRO A 732 -27.63 -26.69 4.63
C PRO A 732 -27.48 -26.30 6.11
N VAL A 733 -28.60 -26.03 6.80
CA VAL A 733 -28.69 -25.47 8.18
C VAL A 733 -27.88 -26.25 9.22
N ARG A 734 -27.70 -27.56 9.05
CA ARG A 734 -26.86 -28.37 9.96
C ARG A 734 -25.44 -27.84 10.10
N ASN A 735 -24.90 -27.15 9.09
CA ASN A 735 -23.54 -26.59 9.10
C ASN A 735 -23.47 -25.20 9.78
N SER A 736 -24.54 -24.75 10.42
CA SER A 736 -24.57 -23.44 11.09
C SER A 736 -23.56 -23.35 12.24
N VAL A 737 -23.13 -22.15 12.60
CA VAL A 737 -22.23 -21.92 13.73
C VAL A 737 -22.79 -20.80 14.59
N PHE A 738 -22.93 -21.03 15.89
CA PHE A 738 -23.29 -19.99 16.84
C PHE A 738 -22.08 -19.66 17.70
N ARG A 739 -21.77 -18.37 17.83
CA ARG A 739 -20.72 -17.85 18.71
C ARG A 739 -21.30 -16.80 19.64
N ALA A 740 -20.98 -16.92 20.91
CA ALA A 740 -21.26 -15.88 21.90
C ALA A 740 -19.98 -15.60 22.66
N SER A 741 -19.58 -14.34 22.73
CA SER A 741 -18.42 -13.92 23.50
C SER A 741 -18.72 -12.74 24.41
N ILE A 742 -18.07 -12.71 25.55
CA ILE A 742 -18.12 -11.60 26.50
C ILE A 742 -16.67 -11.25 26.82
N ALA A 743 -16.31 -9.98 26.63
CA ALA A 743 -14.99 -9.45 26.90
C ALA A 743 -13.86 -10.26 26.23
N GLU A 744 -13.69 -10.15 24.90
CA GLU A 744 -12.63 -10.84 24.13
C GLU A 744 -11.25 -10.76 24.80
N GLN A 745 -10.88 -11.83 25.53
CA GLN A 745 -9.60 -12.11 26.21
C GLN A 745 -8.63 -10.93 26.39
N LYS A 746 -9.08 -9.83 27.03
CA LYS A 746 -8.22 -8.67 27.27
C LYS A 746 -7.29 -8.93 28.45
N VAL A 747 -6.09 -8.35 28.36
CA VAL A 747 -5.01 -8.44 29.36
C VAL A 747 -5.31 -7.47 30.51
N ARG A 748 -6.14 -7.89 31.48
CA ARG A 748 -6.40 -7.12 32.71
C ARG A 748 -6.73 -8.03 33.89
N ALA A 749 -6.42 -7.60 35.13
CA ALA A 749 -6.80 -8.35 36.32
C ALA A 749 -8.33 -8.56 36.41
N GLY A 750 -8.78 -9.77 36.76
CA GLY A 750 -10.18 -10.18 36.83
C GLY A 750 -10.60 -11.16 35.72
N PHE A 751 -11.92 -11.27 35.52
CA PHE A 751 -12.50 -12.09 34.47
C PHE A 751 -12.05 -11.59 33.09
N GLY A 752 -11.35 -12.45 32.36
CA GLY A 752 -10.69 -12.17 31.09
C GLY A 752 -11.60 -12.37 29.88
N GLY A 753 -12.66 -13.18 30.00
CA GLY A 753 -13.72 -13.36 28.99
C GLY A 753 -14.31 -14.77 28.95
N ILE A 754 -15.48 -14.93 28.33
CA ILE A 754 -16.07 -16.22 27.94
C ILE A 754 -16.30 -16.22 26.44
N GLU A 755 -16.02 -17.34 25.78
CA GLU A 755 -16.33 -17.61 24.39
C GLU A 755 -17.02 -18.97 24.30
N VAL A 756 -18.21 -19.01 23.71
CA VAL A 756 -18.96 -20.21 23.39
C VAL A 756 -19.03 -20.32 21.88
N GLU A 757 -18.70 -21.47 21.31
CA GLU A 757 -18.91 -21.81 19.91
C GLU A 757 -19.70 -23.13 19.82
N ILE A 758 -20.79 -23.15 19.06
CA ILE A 758 -21.59 -24.34 18.78
C ILE A 758 -21.58 -24.60 17.28
N GLN A 759 -21.19 -25.80 16.87
CA GLN A 759 -21.19 -26.29 15.48
C GLN A 759 -22.01 -27.60 15.39
N PRO A 760 -23.31 -27.53 15.04
CA PRO A 760 -24.20 -28.68 15.06
C PRO A 760 -23.79 -29.82 14.12
N ALA A 761 -23.25 -29.54 12.93
CA ALA A 761 -22.83 -30.57 11.98
C ALA A 761 -21.71 -31.47 12.53
N GLN A 762 -20.82 -30.90 13.34
CA GLN A 762 -19.72 -31.62 13.99
C GLN A 762 -20.14 -32.20 15.36
N LEU A 763 -21.37 -31.91 15.80
CA LEU A 763 -21.82 -32.06 17.19
C LEU A 763 -20.80 -31.46 18.16
N ARG A 764 -20.25 -30.30 17.79
CA ARG A 764 -19.14 -29.68 18.49
C ARG A 764 -19.60 -28.49 19.31
N ILE A 765 -19.27 -28.46 20.59
CA ILE A 765 -19.45 -27.30 21.47
C ILE A 765 -18.08 -26.98 22.07
N THR A 766 -17.58 -25.79 21.81
CA THR A 766 -16.36 -25.27 22.41
C THR A 766 -16.72 -24.17 23.38
N LEU A 767 -16.23 -24.29 24.61
CA LEU A 767 -16.31 -23.25 25.63
C LEU A 767 -14.88 -22.86 25.97
N LYS A 768 -14.58 -21.57 25.99
CA LYS A 768 -13.32 -21.03 26.51
C LYS A 768 -13.64 -19.93 27.50
N THR A 769 -12.88 -19.86 28.56
CA THR A 769 -12.95 -18.80 29.55
C THR A 769 -11.54 -18.44 29.99
N SER A 770 -11.32 -17.18 30.32
CA SER A 770 -10.07 -16.77 30.92
C SER A 770 -10.29 -15.91 32.16
N TRP A 771 -9.34 -15.99 33.07
CA TRP A 771 -9.27 -15.18 34.27
C TRP A 771 -7.83 -14.75 34.43
N ASN A 772 -7.56 -13.45 34.50
CA ASN A 772 -6.23 -12.97 34.81
C ASN A 772 -6.17 -12.56 36.28
N PHE A 773 -5.08 -12.86 36.96
CA PHE A 773 -4.85 -12.42 38.32
C PHE A 773 -3.44 -11.87 38.45
N THR A 774 -3.35 -10.76 39.18
CA THR A 774 -2.07 -10.13 39.50
C THR A 774 -1.47 -10.87 40.67
N VAL A 775 -0.29 -11.46 40.49
CA VAL A 775 0.46 -12.02 41.60
C VAL A 775 1.40 -10.93 42.11
N PRO A 776 1.29 -10.51 43.39
CA PRO A 776 2.25 -9.60 44.00
C PRO A 776 3.64 -10.20 43.84
N ALA A 777 4.58 -9.42 43.32
CA ALA A 777 5.93 -9.90 43.08
C ALA A 777 6.50 -10.55 44.34
N MET A 778 6.95 -11.80 44.23
CA MET A 778 7.82 -12.42 45.23
C MET A 778 9.19 -11.72 45.22
N GLY A 779 9.25 -10.48 45.72
CA GLY A 779 10.48 -9.78 46.07
C GLY A 779 11.10 -8.81 45.07
N SER A 780 10.54 -8.56 43.88
CA SER A 780 11.01 -7.47 43.00
C SER A 780 10.00 -7.05 41.93
N SER A 781 9.69 -5.75 41.87
CA SER A 781 8.84 -5.08 40.87
C SER A 781 9.31 -5.35 39.43
N PRO A 782 8.40 -5.49 38.43
CA PRO A 782 6.94 -5.25 38.49
C PRO A 782 6.10 -6.51 38.73
N GLU A 783 4.83 -6.30 39.08
CA GLU A 783 3.80 -7.33 39.28
C GLU A 783 3.63 -8.19 38.03
N THR A 784 3.57 -9.53 38.19
CA THR A 784 3.36 -10.46 37.08
C THR A 784 1.88 -10.76 36.95
N LEU A 785 1.27 -10.40 35.82
CA LEU A 785 -0.09 -10.78 35.47
C LEU A 785 -0.10 -12.22 34.94
N LEU A 786 -0.68 -13.15 35.70
CA LEU A 786 -0.90 -14.52 35.26
C LEU A 786 -2.30 -14.65 34.68
N GLN A 787 -2.43 -15.36 33.57
CA GLN A 787 -3.67 -15.68 32.89
C GLN A 787 -3.97 -17.17 33.03
N PHE A 788 -5.06 -17.47 33.73
CA PHE A 788 -5.68 -18.79 33.75
C PHE A 788 -6.66 -18.88 32.58
N VAL A 789 -6.42 -19.84 31.68
CA VAL A 789 -7.32 -20.14 30.56
C VAL A 789 -7.89 -21.53 30.81
N ALA A 790 -9.21 -21.63 30.88
CA ALA A 790 -9.91 -22.89 30.87
C ALA A 790 -10.69 -23.00 29.56
N GLY A 791 -10.64 -24.14 28.91
CA GLY A 791 -11.44 -24.36 27.72
C GLY A 791 -11.71 -25.82 27.49
N GLY A 792 -12.84 -26.10 26.87
CA GLY A 792 -13.29 -27.44 26.56
C GLY A 792 -13.84 -27.48 25.15
N THR A 793 -13.66 -28.59 24.47
CA THR A 793 -14.38 -28.93 23.25
C THR A 793 -15.03 -30.28 23.45
N VAL A 794 -16.35 -30.34 23.32
CA VAL A 794 -17.11 -31.58 23.16
C VAL A 794 -17.28 -31.76 21.65
N SER A 795 -16.98 -32.92 21.09
CA SER A 795 -17.18 -33.23 19.66
C SER A 795 -17.46 -34.72 19.44
N ARG A 796 -17.80 -35.14 18.22
CA ARG A 796 -17.89 -36.58 17.86
C ARG A 796 -16.61 -37.38 18.09
N GLU A 797 -15.45 -36.73 17.98
CA GLU A 797 -14.14 -37.39 18.09
C GLU A 797 -13.66 -37.50 19.54
N GLY A 798 -14.34 -36.83 20.48
CA GLY A 798 -14.06 -36.88 21.90
C GLY A 798 -14.28 -35.56 22.62
N PHE A 799 -14.03 -35.59 23.93
CA PHE A 799 -14.00 -34.44 24.81
C PHE A 799 -12.55 -34.06 25.11
N SER A 800 -12.20 -32.80 24.88
CA SER A 800 -10.90 -32.25 25.24
C SER A 800 -11.12 -31.07 26.19
N LEU A 801 -10.59 -31.13 27.41
CA LEU A 801 -10.54 -30.01 28.33
C LEU A 801 -9.08 -29.63 28.56
N PHE A 802 -8.78 -28.33 28.48
CA PHE A 802 -7.48 -27.79 28.82
C PHE A 802 -7.62 -26.71 29.89
N LEU A 803 -6.65 -26.71 30.80
CA LEU A 803 -6.49 -25.72 31.85
C LEU A 803 -5.05 -25.28 31.78
N THR A 804 -4.82 -23.99 31.54
CA THR A 804 -3.47 -23.46 31.30
C THR A 804 -3.30 -22.19 32.09
N LEU A 805 -2.31 -22.18 32.98
CA LEU A 805 -1.85 -20.97 33.63
C LEU A 805 -0.60 -20.47 32.92
N LYS A 806 -0.65 -19.28 32.31
CA LYS A 806 0.46 -18.69 31.54
C LYS A 806 0.66 -17.21 31.91
N PRO A 807 1.84 -16.62 31.69
CA PRO A 807 2.00 -15.17 31.73
C PRO A 807 1.09 -14.51 30.69
N ALA A 808 0.46 -13.39 31.03
CA ALA A 808 -0.49 -12.73 30.13
C ALA A 808 0.17 -12.11 28.86
N ASP A 809 1.50 -11.88 28.89
CA ASP A 809 2.30 -11.46 27.74
C ASP A 809 3.07 -12.64 27.12
N ALA A 810 2.52 -13.22 26.05
CA ALA A 810 3.22 -14.20 25.21
C ALA A 810 3.55 -13.65 23.81
N ALA A 811 3.76 -12.33 23.68
CA ALA A 811 4.39 -11.72 22.51
C ALA A 811 5.93 -11.63 22.64
N LEU A 812 6.48 -11.85 23.84
CA LEU A 812 7.93 -11.91 24.05
C LEU A 812 8.39 -13.36 24.00
N GLY A 813 9.12 -13.69 22.93
CA GLY A 813 9.72 -15.00 22.73
C GLY A 813 10.52 -15.48 23.94
N THR A 814 10.51 -16.81 24.13
CA THR A 814 11.38 -17.61 25.03
C THR A 814 12.26 -16.78 25.97
N ILE A 815 11.78 -16.51 27.18
CA ILE A 815 12.64 -16.01 28.24
C ILE A 815 13.65 -17.12 28.57
N ALA A 816 14.94 -16.81 28.42
CA ALA A 816 16.03 -17.68 28.78
C ALA A 816 15.99 -18.00 30.29
N GLY A 817 15.82 -19.28 30.62
CA GLY A 817 15.74 -19.75 32.01
C GLY A 817 15.02 -21.08 32.16
N GLN A 818 15.28 -22.05 31.28
CA GLN A 818 14.86 -23.44 31.54
C GLN A 818 15.64 -23.96 32.75
N LEU A 819 14.92 -24.25 33.85
CA LEU A 819 15.42 -25.07 34.94
C LEU A 819 15.71 -26.48 34.38
N ALA A 820 16.96 -26.93 34.51
CA ALA A 820 17.35 -28.27 34.12
C ALA A 820 16.60 -29.32 34.97
N PRO A 821 16.26 -30.50 34.40
CA PRO A 821 15.44 -31.50 35.05
C PRO A 821 16.20 -32.18 36.19
N GLY A 822 16.02 -31.66 37.41
CA GLY A 822 16.40 -32.28 38.67
C GLY A 822 15.17 -32.32 39.57
N GLN A 823 14.80 -33.54 39.98
CA GLN A 823 13.57 -33.86 40.71
C GLN A 823 13.49 -33.16 42.08
N TYR A 824 12.35 -32.52 42.36
CA TYR A 824 11.92 -32.24 43.73
C TYR A 824 10.43 -32.61 43.86
N ALA A 825 10.12 -33.52 44.78
CA ALA A 825 8.75 -33.74 45.24
C ALA A 825 8.57 -32.96 46.56
N PHE A 826 7.50 -32.17 46.64
CA PHE A 826 7.14 -31.41 47.84
C PHE A 826 5.78 -31.89 48.33
N VAL A 827 5.70 -32.25 49.61
CA VAL A 827 4.44 -32.39 50.34
C VAL A 827 4.36 -31.22 51.30
N LEU A 828 3.30 -30.40 51.18
CA LEU A 828 3.03 -29.30 52.10
C LEU A 828 2.26 -29.85 53.31
N GLU A 829 2.97 -30.34 54.32
CA GLU A 829 2.40 -30.65 55.64
C GLU A 829 2.66 -29.46 56.59
N GLY A 830 1.78 -28.45 56.54
CA GLY A 830 1.81 -27.27 57.44
C GLY A 830 2.81 -26.16 57.05
N PRO A 831 3.07 -25.16 57.92
CA PRO A 831 3.92 -24.00 57.62
C PRO A 831 5.43 -24.31 57.50
N GLY A 832 5.80 -25.57 57.25
CA GLY A 832 7.17 -26.03 57.08
C GLY A 832 7.25 -27.02 55.92
N HIS A 833 8.38 -27.00 55.21
CA HIS A 833 8.66 -27.93 54.11
C HIS A 833 9.40 -29.16 54.63
N LYS A 834 9.01 -30.36 54.19
CA LYS A 834 9.82 -31.57 54.34
C LYS A 834 10.37 -31.95 52.97
N ALA A 835 11.66 -31.71 52.73
CA ALA A 835 12.33 -32.17 51.53
C ALA A 835 12.61 -33.67 51.65
N LEU A 836 12.05 -34.48 50.75
CA LEU A 836 12.46 -35.88 50.59
C LEU A 836 13.72 -35.92 49.73
N SER A 837 14.91 -35.93 50.35
CA SER A 837 16.17 -36.11 49.61
C SER A 837 16.46 -37.58 49.39
N ALA A 838 16.69 -37.99 48.14
CA ALA A 838 17.09 -39.37 47.81
C ALA A 838 18.49 -39.67 48.37
N VAL A 839 18.62 -40.71 49.20
CA VAL A 839 19.94 -41.28 49.55
C VAL A 839 20.39 -42.11 48.34
N PRO A 840 21.56 -41.82 47.73
CA PRO A 840 22.06 -42.59 46.60
C PRO A 840 22.40 -44.02 47.04
N VAL A 841 21.92 -45.03 46.31
CA VAL A 841 22.30 -46.43 46.52
C VAL A 841 23.00 -46.93 45.26
N THR A 842 24.12 -47.63 45.43
CA THR A 842 24.84 -48.22 44.30
C THR A 842 24.09 -49.47 43.83
N GLY A 843 23.59 -49.45 42.60
CA GLY A 843 22.99 -50.60 41.93
C GLY A 843 23.99 -51.74 41.74
N ALA A 844 23.48 -52.95 41.49
CA ALA A 844 24.31 -54.16 41.35
C ALA A 844 25.34 -54.09 40.20
N ASP A 845 25.17 -53.15 39.26
CA ASP A 845 26.07 -52.85 38.14
C ASP A 845 27.08 -51.73 38.45
N GLY A 846 27.13 -51.23 39.70
CA GLY A 846 28.04 -50.17 40.13
C GLY A 846 27.57 -48.75 39.79
N ARG A 847 26.38 -48.58 39.18
CA ARG A 847 25.81 -47.25 38.93
C ARG A 847 25.06 -46.75 40.14
N ILE A 848 25.19 -45.47 40.45
CA ILE A 848 24.37 -44.83 41.49
C ILE A 848 22.95 -44.74 40.95
N VAL A 849 22.02 -45.46 41.58
CA VAL A 849 20.59 -45.42 41.27
C VAL A 849 19.88 -44.78 42.46
N TYR A 850 19.05 -43.78 42.17
CA TYR A 850 18.26 -43.08 43.19
C TYR A 850 16.97 -43.88 43.43
N ASP A 851 16.83 -44.45 44.64
CA ASP A 851 15.77 -45.40 45.04
C ASP A 851 14.39 -44.72 45.29
N ALA A 852 14.09 -43.63 44.57
CA ALA A 852 12.85 -42.87 44.73
C ALA A 852 11.64 -43.50 43.98
N ALA A 853 11.91 -44.22 42.89
CA ALA A 853 10.84 -44.80 42.05
C ALA A 853 10.06 -45.94 42.72
N ARG A 854 10.67 -46.64 43.70
CA ARG A 854 10.09 -47.81 44.36
C ARG A 854 9.23 -47.47 45.59
N GLN A 855 9.48 -46.34 46.25
CA GLN A 855 8.67 -45.89 47.40
C GLN A 855 7.39 -45.14 47.00
N LEU A 856 7.35 -44.53 45.81
CA LEU A 856 6.20 -43.75 45.32
C LEU A 856 5.11 -44.60 44.66
N SER A 857 5.42 -45.81 44.21
CA SER A 857 4.45 -46.76 43.62
C SER A 857 3.70 -47.58 44.69
N ASP A 858 4.30 -47.78 45.87
CA ASP A 858 3.72 -48.54 46.99
C ASP A 858 3.15 -47.66 48.11
N SER A 859 3.23 -46.32 48.01
CA SER A 859 2.64 -45.41 49.01
C SER A 859 1.16 -45.18 48.74
N ALA A 860 0.32 -45.63 49.67
CA ALA A 860 -1.10 -45.28 49.73
C ALA A 860 -1.31 -43.76 49.62
N ALA A 861 -2.43 -43.35 48.99
CA ALA A 861 -2.82 -41.95 48.83
C ALA A 861 -2.59 -41.15 50.13
N PRO A 862 -2.08 -39.91 50.06
CA PRO A 862 -1.84 -39.09 51.25
C PRO A 862 -3.14 -39.01 52.05
N GLN A 863 -3.09 -39.38 53.34
CA GLN A 863 -4.25 -39.20 54.21
C GLN A 863 -4.56 -37.70 54.32
N PRO A 864 -5.84 -37.29 54.28
CA PRO A 864 -6.20 -35.88 54.36
C PRO A 864 -5.62 -35.26 55.64
N GLY A 865 -4.82 -34.20 55.46
CA GLY A 865 -4.29 -33.40 56.56
C GLY A 865 -5.39 -32.63 57.29
N PRO A 866 -5.09 -31.99 58.43
CA PRO A 866 -6.08 -31.18 59.15
C PRO A 866 -6.54 -29.98 58.31
N ALA A 867 -7.85 -29.76 58.22
CA ALA A 867 -8.47 -28.66 57.48
C ALA A 867 -7.96 -27.28 57.95
N TRP A 868 -7.60 -26.40 57.00
CA TRP A 868 -7.25 -25.02 57.28
C TRP A 868 -8.53 -24.20 57.44
N LYS A 869 -8.95 -24.00 58.69
CA LYS A 869 -10.12 -23.19 59.02
C LYS A 869 -9.87 -21.70 58.77
N ASN A 870 -10.84 -21.02 58.16
CA ASN A 870 -10.75 -19.60 57.79
C ASN A 870 -9.46 -19.29 57.03
N ALA A 871 -9.15 -20.11 56.02
CA ALA A 871 -7.97 -19.92 55.18
C ALA A 871 -7.97 -18.50 54.60
N PHE A 872 -6.77 -17.92 54.53
CA PHE A 872 -6.55 -16.52 54.12
C PHE A 872 -7.20 -15.45 55.04
N GLY A 873 -7.69 -15.84 56.22
CA GLY A 873 -8.32 -14.92 57.17
C GLY A 873 -9.78 -14.59 56.85
N ILE A 874 -10.40 -15.34 55.93
CA ILE A 874 -11.80 -15.16 55.52
C ILE A 874 -12.68 -16.11 56.33
N GLU A 875 -13.62 -15.56 57.10
CA GLU A 875 -14.53 -16.35 57.93
C GLU A 875 -15.47 -17.20 57.05
N GLY A 876 -15.50 -18.51 57.28
CA GLY A 876 -16.31 -19.44 56.50
C GLY A 876 -15.64 -19.98 55.22
N PHE A 877 -14.39 -19.61 54.94
CA PHE A 877 -13.61 -20.18 53.85
C PHE A 877 -12.58 -21.19 54.40
N ASP A 878 -12.84 -22.48 54.27
CA ASP A 878 -11.98 -23.55 54.78
C ASP A 878 -11.30 -24.32 53.64
N ILE A 879 -10.03 -24.67 53.77
CA ILE A 879 -9.38 -25.66 52.87
C ILE A 879 -9.39 -27.00 53.61
N GLU A 880 -10.28 -27.90 53.20
CA GLU A 880 -10.50 -29.18 53.89
C GLU A 880 -9.46 -30.25 53.51
N ALA A 881 -9.06 -30.28 52.24
CA ALA A 881 -8.00 -31.14 51.75
C ALA A 881 -7.20 -30.43 50.65
N PHE A 882 -5.91 -30.67 50.59
CA PHE A 882 -5.05 -30.27 49.48
C PHE A 882 -3.95 -31.30 49.32
N TRP A 883 -3.78 -31.83 48.12
CA TRP A 883 -2.78 -32.82 47.80
C TRP A 883 -2.16 -32.55 46.43
N ALA A 884 -0.88 -32.90 46.31
CA ALA A 884 -0.15 -32.91 45.05
C ALA A 884 0.70 -34.18 45.00
N GLN A 885 0.71 -34.84 43.86
CA GLN A 885 1.42 -36.08 43.60
C GLN A 885 2.24 -35.92 42.32
N ILE A 886 3.49 -36.37 42.38
CA ILE A 886 4.36 -36.49 41.21
C ILE A 886 4.79 -37.96 41.14
N GLY A 887 4.31 -38.68 40.13
CA GLY A 887 4.64 -40.08 39.88
C GLY A 887 5.49 -40.26 38.64
N SER A 888 6.10 -41.43 38.50
CA SER A 888 6.70 -41.88 37.25
C SER A 888 6.14 -43.25 36.90
N GLY A 889 5.46 -43.37 35.76
CA GLY A 889 4.88 -44.61 35.27
C GLY A 889 5.51 -45.07 33.95
N THR A 890 5.01 -46.17 33.40
CA THR A 890 5.38 -46.66 32.06
C THR A 890 5.03 -45.69 30.92
N SER A 891 4.15 -44.71 31.21
CA SER A 891 3.68 -43.64 30.34
C SER A 891 4.32 -42.26 30.62
N GLY A 892 5.44 -42.22 31.34
CA GLY A 892 6.18 -40.99 31.63
C GLY A 892 5.89 -40.40 33.02
N LEU A 893 6.19 -39.11 33.18
CA LEU A 893 5.95 -38.36 34.43
C LEU A 893 4.45 -38.14 34.61
N THR A 894 3.88 -38.53 35.74
CA THR A 894 2.49 -38.21 36.10
C THR A 894 2.45 -37.10 37.16
N LEU A 895 1.53 -36.16 36.99
CA LEU A 895 1.26 -35.06 37.91
C LEU A 895 -0.20 -35.14 38.32
N GLY A 896 -0.46 -35.31 39.60
CA GLY A 896 -1.79 -35.20 40.19
C GLY A 896 -1.84 -34.05 41.17
N MET A 897 -2.91 -33.30 41.20
CA MET A 897 -3.21 -32.36 42.27
C MET A 897 -4.70 -32.35 42.51
N GLY A 898 -5.11 -32.16 43.76
CA GLY A 898 -6.50 -32.02 44.08
C GLY A 898 -6.70 -31.48 45.47
N GLY A 899 -7.94 -31.20 45.80
CA GLY A 899 -8.30 -30.65 47.08
C GLY A 899 -9.78 -30.34 47.18
N SER A 900 -10.20 -30.09 48.41
CA SER A 900 -11.54 -29.63 48.71
C SER A 900 -11.48 -28.35 49.53
N ILE A 901 -12.36 -27.42 49.19
CA ILE A 901 -12.52 -26.11 49.82
C ILE A 901 -13.98 -26.00 50.23
N ARG A 902 -14.25 -25.50 51.43
CA ARG A 902 -15.59 -25.17 51.88
C ARG A 902 -15.75 -23.65 51.93
N VAL A 903 -16.82 -23.14 51.33
CA VAL A 903 -17.17 -21.71 51.32
C VAL A 903 -18.58 -21.59 51.90
N GLY A 904 -18.66 -21.26 53.19
CA GLY A 904 -19.90 -21.30 53.98
C GLY A 904 -20.45 -22.72 54.08
N GLU A 905 -21.61 -22.95 53.47
CA GLU A 905 -22.28 -24.26 53.35
C GLU A 905 -22.02 -24.96 52.00
N ALA A 906 -21.28 -24.32 51.09
CA ALA A 906 -20.88 -24.89 49.81
C ALA A 906 -19.55 -25.65 49.96
N GLY A 907 -19.49 -26.89 49.48
CA GLY A 907 -18.25 -27.64 49.31
C GLY A 907 -17.83 -27.65 47.85
N LEU A 908 -16.59 -27.29 47.56
CA LEU A 908 -15.98 -27.34 46.24
C LEU A 908 -14.86 -28.36 46.29
N GLU A 909 -14.95 -29.39 45.47
CA GLU A 909 -13.92 -30.41 45.27
C GLU A 909 -13.35 -30.27 43.86
N LEU A 910 -12.03 -30.32 43.74
CA LEU A 910 -11.32 -30.32 42.48
C LEU A 910 -10.22 -31.38 42.53
N ASP A 911 -10.27 -32.36 41.65
CA ASP A 911 -9.21 -33.35 41.44
C ASP A 911 -8.75 -33.31 39.98
N ILE A 912 -7.44 -33.22 39.76
CA ILE A 912 -6.82 -33.23 38.44
C ILE A 912 -5.67 -34.23 38.47
N VAL A 913 -5.71 -35.23 37.59
CA VAL A 913 -4.61 -36.18 37.39
C VAL A 913 -4.22 -36.15 35.94
N GLY A 914 -2.92 -36.12 35.65
CA GLY A 914 -2.38 -36.04 34.31
C GLY A 914 -0.92 -36.47 34.25
N GLY A 915 -0.27 -36.23 33.12
CA GLY A 915 1.13 -36.54 32.92
C GLY A 915 1.73 -35.86 31.71
N MET A 916 2.98 -36.20 31.41
CA MET A 916 3.78 -35.62 30.35
C MET A 916 4.37 -36.75 29.51
N GLU A 917 3.82 -37.01 28.31
CA GLU A 917 4.55 -37.51 27.13
C GLU A 917 3.66 -37.90 25.93
N PRO A 918 4.04 -37.52 24.69
CA PRO A 918 5.03 -36.48 24.33
C PRO A 918 4.52 -35.05 24.62
N GLU A 919 3.24 -34.90 24.96
CA GLU A 919 2.58 -33.65 25.33
C GLU A 919 1.95 -33.78 26.73
N PRO A 920 1.66 -32.67 27.43
CA PRO A 920 0.89 -32.71 28.67
C PRO A 920 -0.50 -33.30 28.41
N PHE A 921 -0.91 -34.28 29.19
CA PHE A 921 -2.22 -34.90 29.12
C PHE A 921 -2.90 -34.91 30.49
N VAL A 922 -4.23 -34.86 30.50
CA VAL A 922 -5.05 -35.03 31.71
C VAL A 922 -5.75 -36.38 31.62
N THR A 923 -5.54 -37.23 32.62
CA THR A 923 -6.22 -38.53 32.76
C THR A 923 -7.48 -38.46 33.58
N VAL A 924 -7.58 -37.49 34.49
CA VAL A 924 -8.73 -37.27 35.37
C VAL A 924 -8.92 -35.78 35.57
N PHE A 925 -10.15 -35.31 35.41
CA PHE A 925 -10.61 -34.01 35.88
C PHE A 925 -11.94 -34.20 36.58
N ARG A 926 -12.02 -33.91 37.87
CA ARG A 926 -13.24 -33.94 38.66
C ARG A 926 -13.41 -32.59 39.32
N PHE A 927 -14.53 -31.95 39.05
CA PHE A 927 -15.01 -30.77 39.74
C PHE A 927 -16.36 -31.13 40.35
N ALA A 928 -16.55 -30.90 41.64
CA ALA A 928 -17.84 -31.06 42.28
C ALA A 928 -18.10 -29.88 43.20
N LEU A 929 -19.17 -29.16 42.94
CA LEU A 929 -19.77 -28.22 43.87
C LEU A 929 -20.97 -28.91 44.53
N THR A 930 -20.88 -29.11 45.83
CA THR A 930 -21.91 -29.76 46.64
C THR A 930 -22.31 -28.82 47.77
N THR A 931 -23.41 -29.14 48.44
CA THR A 931 -23.87 -28.41 49.62
C THR A 931 -24.00 -29.36 50.80
N ALA A 932 -23.85 -28.83 52.02
CA ALA A 932 -24.06 -29.62 53.23
C ALA A 932 -25.49 -30.18 53.33
N ASP A 933 -26.48 -29.44 52.82
CA ASP A 933 -27.88 -29.82 52.71
C ASP A 933 -28.32 -29.76 51.25
N LYS A 934 -28.43 -30.94 50.60
CA LYS A 934 -28.78 -31.05 49.18
C LYS A 934 -30.20 -30.59 48.87
N ASP A 935 -31.11 -30.64 49.85
CA ASP A 935 -32.51 -30.24 49.66
C ASP A 935 -32.67 -28.72 49.73
N LYS A 936 -31.87 -28.04 50.57
CA LYS A 936 -31.88 -26.57 50.65
C LYS A 936 -31.01 -25.90 49.60
N GLY A 937 -29.91 -26.54 49.22
CA GLY A 937 -28.88 -25.94 48.39
C GLY A 937 -28.23 -24.72 49.06
N VAL A 938 -27.43 -23.98 48.29
CA VAL A 938 -26.76 -22.75 48.71
C VAL A 938 -26.94 -21.73 47.59
N SER A 939 -27.35 -20.51 47.92
CA SER A 939 -27.49 -19.49 46.88
C SER A 939 -26.12 -18.98 46.44
N LEU A 940 -26.00 -18.58 45.18
CA LEU A 940 -24.78 -17.91 44.70
C LEU A 940 -24.47 -16.67 45.52
N TRP A 941 -25.51 -15.98 46.01
CA TRP A 941 -25.36 -14.87 46.94
C TRP A 941 -24.65 -15.29 48.24
N ASP A 942 -25.06 -16.39 48.85
CA ASP A 942 -24.51 -16.87 50.11
C ASP A 942 -23.06 -17.33 49.96
N ILE A 943 -22.70 -17.95 48.82
CA ILE A 943 -21.31 -18.28 48.50
C ILE A 943 -20.46 -17.00 48.38
N LEU A 944 -20.94 -16.00 47.64
CA LEU A 944 -20.20 -14.75 47.44
C LEU A 944 -20.05 -13.97 48.75
N ALA A 945 -21.10 -13.95 49.59
CA ALA A 945 -21.13 -13.26 50.88
C ALA A 945 -20.05 -13.70 51.86
N VAL A 946 -19.54 -14.93 51.73
CA VAL A 946 -18.40 -15.42 52.51
C VAL A 946 -17.12 -14.69 52.14
N VAL A 947 -16.91 -14.36 50.86
CA VAL A 947 -15.68 -13.73 50.36
C VAL A 947 -15.80 -12.20 50.37
N PHE A 948 -16.97 -11.66 50.03
CA PHE A 948 -17.26 -10.22 50.06
C PHE A 948 -18.78 -9.97 50.21
N PRO A 949 -19.21 -8.92 50.91
CA PRO A 949 -20.63 -8.58 51.03
C PRO A 949 -21.19 -8.11 49.67
N PRO A 950 -22.08 -8.86 49.00
CA PRO A 950 -22.55 -8.49 47.67
C PRO A 950 -23.51 -7.29 47.78
N PRO A 951 -23.47 -6.33 46.85
CA PRO A 951 -24.36 -5.17 46.86
C PRO A 951 -25.80 -5.59 46.50
N GLU A 952 -26.80 -4.85 47.01
CA GLU A 952 -28.24 -5.15 46.82
C GLU A 952 -28.69 -5.42 45.37
N PRO A 953 -28.12 -4.79 44.32
CA PRO A 953 -28.46 -5.12 42.93
C PRO A 953 -28.18 -6.58 42.55
N LEU A 954 -27.27 -7.28 43.25
CA LEU A 954 -27.02 -8.71 43.06
C LEU A 954 -28.01 -9.59 43.83
N ALA A 955 -29.03 -9.05 44.49
CA ALA A 955 -29.97 -9.83 45.32
C ALA A 955 -30.70 -10.92 44.53
N PHE A 956 -30.77 -10.83 43.19
CA PHE A 956 -31.27 -11.91 42.33
C PHE A 956 -30.43 -13.19 42.43
N LEU A 957 -29.14 -13.11 42.79
CA LEU A 957 -28.29 -14.29 43.04
C LEU A 957 -28.79 -15.14 44.21
N ARG A 958 -29.61 -14.57 45.12
CA ARG A 958 -30.34 -15.35 46.14
C ARG A 958 -31.35 -16.32 45.54
N LYS A 959 -31.77 -16.05 44.30
CA LYS A 959 -32.72 -16.87 43.54
C LYS A 959 -32.02 -17.89 42.65
N ILE A 960 -30.69 -17.91 42.60
CA ILE A 960 -29.91 -18.95 41.95
C ILE A 960 -29.33 -19.86 43.03
N VAL A 961 -29.99 -20.98 43.28
CA VAL A 961 -29.64 -21.91 44.36
C VAL A 961 -29.01 -23.15 43.77
N LEU A 962 -27.76 -23.41 44.13
CA LEU A 962 -27.01 -24.58 43.72
C LEU A 962 -27.25 -25.70 44.73
N HIS A 963 -27.79 -26.82 44.28
CA HIS A 963 -27.95 -28.02 45.12
C HIS A 963 -26.82 -29.03 44.85
N GLU A 964 -26.47 -29.20 43.58
CA GLU A 964 -25.38 -30.07 43.14
C GLU A 964 -24.91 -29.61 41.76
N LEU A 965 -23.60 -29.56 41.54
CA LEU A 965 -23.02 -29.36 40.21
C LEU A 965 -21.71 -30.14 40.13
N MET A 966 -21.64 -31.16 39.29
CA MET A 966 -20.49 -32.06 39.19
C MET A 966 -20.12 -32.30 37.74
N PHE A 967 -18.82 -32.28 37.46
CA PHE A 967 -18.23 -32.62 36.18
C PHE A 967 -17.04 -33.53 36.43
N CYS A 968 -17.08 -34.74 35.90
CA CYS A 968 -15.99 -35.71 35.99
C CYS A 968 -15.63 -36.20 34.59
N ALA A 969 -14.35 -36.20 34.25
CA ALA A 969 -13.81 -36.74 33.01
C ALA A 969 -12.64 -37.66 33.34
N VAL A 970 -12.72 -38.93 32.95
CA VAL A 970 -11.72 -39.96 33.20
C VAL A 970 -11.34 -40.61 31.88
N THR A 971 -10.10 -40.43 31.45
CA THR A 971 -9.57 -41.06 30.23
C THR A 971 -8.78 -42.33 30.51
N ALA A 972 -8.48 -42.61 31.79
CA ALA A 972 -7.76 -43.79 32.25
C ALA A 972 -8.52 -45.10 31.89
N PRO A 973 -7.88 -46.04 31.15
CA PRO A 973 -8.47 -47.35 30.89
C PRO A 973 -8.71 -48.11 32.21
N GLY A 974 -9.96 -48.53 32.45
CA GLY A 974 -10.37 -49.16 33.71
C GLY A 974 -10.86 -48.21 34.80
N GLY A 975 -11.04 -46.91 34.48
CA GLY A 975 -11.58 -45.91 35.39
C GLY A 975 -10.53 -45.32 36.34
N TRP A 976 -11.01 -44.51 37.28
CA TRP A 976 -10.19 -43.85 38.30
C TRP A 976 -10.88 -43.97 39.66
N THR A 977 -10.13 -44.39 40.67
CA THR A 977 -10.58 -44.34 42.06
C THR A 977 -9.97 -43.12 42.73
N SER A 978 -10.82 -42.22 43.21
CA SER A 978 -10.39 -41.02 43.94
C SER A 978 -9.64 -41.38 45.23
N PRO A 979 -8.80 -40.47 45.76
CA PRO A 979 -8.19 -40.63 47.09
C PRO A 979 -9.21 -40.85 48.23
N LEU A 980 -10.48 -40.49 48.00
CA LEU A 980 -11.60 -40.68 48.92
C LEU A 980 -12.31 -42.03 48.75
N GLY A 981 -11.87 -42.88 47.81
CA GLY A 981 -12.39 -44.25 47.58
C GLY A 981 -13.54 -44.36 46.58
N GLU A 982 -14.01 -43.25 46.01
CA GLU A 982 -15.05 -43.25 44.96
C GLU A 982 -14.46 -43.67 43.61
N HIS A 983 -15.05 -44.68 42.96
CA HIS A 983 -14.64 -45.14 41.63
C HIS A 983 -15.46 -44.47 40.53
N TRP A 984 -14.76 -44.04 39.49
CA TRP A 984 -15.31 -43.36 38.32
C TRP A 984 -14.90 -44.12 37.07
N ASP A 985 -15.88 -44.61 36.32
CA ASP A 985 -15.64 -45.31 35.06
C ASP A 985 -15.00 -44.38 34.02
N GLN A 986 -14.32 -44.98 33.04
CA GLN A 986 -13.76 -44.24 31.91
C GLN A 986 -14.88 -43.57 31.11
N GLY A 987 -14.79 -42.25 30.94
CA GLY A 987 -15.81 -41.45 30.28
C GLY A 987 -15.94 -40.03 30.84
N TYR A 988 -17.02 -39.35 30.46
CA TYR A 988 -17.43 -38.07 31.01
C TYR A 988 -18.75 -38.24 31.78
N ARG A 989 -18.91 -37.53 32.88
CA ARG A 989 -20.16 -37.39 33.62
C ARG A 989 -20.32 -35.95 34.12
N GLY A 990 -21.29 -35.24 33.58
CA GLY A 990 -21.78 -33.96 34.08
C GLY A 990 -23.13 -34.13 34.74
N LYS A 991 -23.36 -33.52 35.89
CA LYS A 991 -24.64 -33.55 36.60
C LYS A 991 -24.88 -32.21 37.28
N GLY A 992 -26.09 -31.67 37.17
CA GLY A 992 -26.48 -30.45 37.84
C GLY A 992 -27.90 -30.51 38.38
N ASN A 993 -28.09 -29.88 39.53
CA ASN A 993 -29.36 -29.63 40.17
C ASN A 993 -29.32 -28.19 40.70
N ILE A 994 -29.98 -27.28 39.97
CA ILE A 994 -29.85 -25.84 40.18
C ILE A 994 -31.25 -25.21 40.10
N ASP A 995 -31.63 -24.45 41.11
CA ASP A 995 -32.79 -23.57 41.02
C ASP A 995 -32.39 -22.25 40.37
N PHE A 996 -32.99 -21.94 39.23
CA PHE A 996 -32.92 -20.61 38.63
C PHE A 996 -34.26 -19.91 38.85
N PHE A 997 -34.24 -18.82 39.62
CA PHE A 997 -35.45 -18.02 39.88
C PHE A 997 -36.59 -18.83 40.53
N GLY A 998 -36.24 -19.84 41.34
CA GLY A 998 -37.20 -20.77 41.96
C GLY A 998 -37.76 -21.83 41.00
N ASN A 999 -37.19 -21.96 39.80
CA ASN A 999 -37.46 -23.04 38.86
C ASN A 999 -36.28 -24.03 38.86
N ASN A 1000 -36.53 -25.24 39.33
CA ASN A 1000 -35.51 -26.27 39.47
C ASN A 1000 -35.15 -26.87 38.11
N TRP A 1001 -33.89 -26.76 37.72
CA TRP A 1001 -33.33 -27.38 36.54
C TRP A 1001 -32.40 -28.52 36.95
N ARG A 1002 -32.72 -29.72 36.47
CA ARG A 1002 -31.92 -30.92 36.64
C ARG A 1002 -31.38 -31.35 35.29
N PHE A 1003 -30.09 -31.63 35.23
CA PHE A 1003 -29.49 -32.23 34.06
C PHE A 1003 -28.45 -33.29 34.46
N GLU A 1004 -28.31 -34.31 33.64
CA GLU A 1004 -27.25 -35.30 33.74
C GLU A 1004 -26.82 -35.69 32.34
N VAL A 1005 -25.51 -35.69 32.10
CA VAL A 1005 -24.90 -36.11 30.84
C VAL A 1005 -23.77 -37.07 31.20
N ALA A 1006 -23.87 -38.34 30.80
CA ALA A 1006 -22.81 -39.32 30.92
C ALA A 1006 -22.45 -39.87 29.53
N VAL A 1007 -21.15 -39.98 29.26
CA VAL A 1007 -20.61 -40.57 28.03
C VAL A 1007 -19.55 -41.56 28.45
N GLY A 1008 -19.82 -42.84 28.27
CA GLY A 1008 -18.93 -43.93 28.66
C GLY A 1008 -18.80 -44.99 27.59
N ASN A 1009 -18.12 -46.09 27.94
CA ASN A 1009 -18.01 -47.25 27.08
C ASN A 1009 -19.37 -47.95 26.85
N ASP A 1010 -20.28 -47.81 27.82
CA ASP A 1010 -21.64 -48.38 27.84
C ASP A 1010 -22.62 -47.62 26.94
N GLY A 1011 -22.40 -46.32 26.68
CA GLY A 1011 -23.20 -45.48 25.81
C GLY A 1011 -23.19 -44.00 26.21
N VAL A 1012 -24.14 -43.25 25.65
CA VAL A 1012 -24.45 -41.86 25.99
C VAL A 1012 -25.77 -41.84 26.76
N TYR A 1013 -25.77 -41.18 27.90
CA TYR A 1013 -26.94 -40.78 28.68
C TYR A 1013 -26.98 -39.26 28.76
N ALA A 1014 -28.10 -38.64 28.42
CA ALA A 1014 -28.29 -37.21 28.58
C ALA A 1014 -29.75 -36.93 28.92
N ASP A 1015 -30.03 -36.49 30.14
CA ASP A 1015 -31.35 -36.15 30.63
C ASP A 1015 -31.35 -34.69 31.10
N SER A 1016 -32.39 -33.93 30.76
CA SER A 1016 -32.59 -32.55 31.18
C SER A 1016 -34.06 -32.32 31.43
N THR A 1017 -34.38 -31.86 32.64
CA THR A 1017 -35.75 -31.58 33.09
C THR A 1017 -35.80 -30.26 33.83
N ILE A 1018 -36.80 -29.44 33.52
CA ILE A 1018 -37.05 -28.16 34.17
C ILE A 1018 -38.42 -28.23 34.83
N ALA A 1019 -38.49 -27.94 36.14
CA ALA A 1019 -39.67 -28.22 36.95
C ALA A 1019 -40.93 -27.44 36.53
N ARG A 1020 -40.77 -26.23 35.98
CA ARG A 1020 -41.87 -25.35 35.55
C ARG A 1020 -41.60 -24.74 34.17
N PRO A 1021 -42.64 -24.35 33.42
CA PRO A 1021 -42.48 -23.56 32.21
C PRO A 1021 -41.60 -22.32 32.42
N LEU A 1022 -40.76 -22.02 31.45
CA LEU A 1022 -39.95 -20.80 31.41
C LEU A 1022 -40.78 -19.69 30.77
N THR A 1023 -41.37 -18.83 31.60
CA THR A 1023 -42.26 -17.74 31.15
C THR A 1023 -41.59 -16.37 31.25
N ILE A 1024 -41.71 -15.57 30.20
CA ILE A 1024 -41.38 -14.14 30.18
C ILE A 1024 -42.69 -13.37 29.99
N GLY A 1025 -43.26 -12.89 31.10
CA GLY A 1025 -44.59 -12.26 31.10
C GLY A 1025 -45.67 -13.19 30.54
N GLU A 1026 -46.68 -12.61 29.89
CA GLU A 1026 -47.70 -13.34 29.12
C GLU A 1026 -47.30 -13.52 27.64
N VAL A 1027 -46.10 -13.07 27.28
CA VAL A 1027 -45.68 -12.95 25.89
C VAL A 1027 -44.92 -14.17 25.41
N PHE A 1028 -44.07 -14.76 26.23
CA PHE A 1028 -43.30 -15.94 25.85
C PHE A 1028 -43.37 -17.03 26.92
N SER A 1029 -43.63 -18.27 26.51
CA SER A 1029 -43.46 -19.44 27.38
C SER A 1029 -42.74 -20.56 26.65
N LEU A 1030 -41.70 -21.11 27.26
CA LEU A 1030 -41.05 -22.35 26.85
C LEU A 1030 -41.36 -23.45 27.86
N SER A 1031 -42.15 -24.43 27.47
CA SER A 1031 -42.61 -25.55 28.29
C SER A 1031 -42.32 -26.90 27.62
N ASN A 1032 -42.75 -28.01 28.22
CA ASN A 1032 -42.99 -29.26 27.51
C ASN A 1032 -44.25 -29.15 26.62
N SER A 1033 -44.55 -30.18 25.82
CA SER A 1033 -45.67 -30.22 24.86
C SER A 1033 -47.02 -29.90 25.52
N ASP A 1034 -47.26 -30.38 26.74
CA ASP A 1034 -48.51 -30.16 27.48
C ASP A 1034 -48.61 -28.81 28.22
N GLY A 1035 -47.51 -28.05 28.34
CA GLY A 1035 -47.49 -26.76 29.02
C GLY A 1035 -47.34 -26.79 30.55
N THR A 1036 -47.16 -27.96 31.18
CA THR A 1036 -47.17 -28.12 32.65
C THR A 1036 -45.79 -28.04 33.29
N THR A 1037 -44.73 -28.46 32.59
CA THR A 1037 -43.34 -28.36 33.04
C THR A 1037 -42.50 -27.59 32.03
N GLY A 1038 -41.22 -27.36 32.32
CA GLY A 1038 -40.31 -26.85 31.28
C GLY A 1038 -39.99 -27.93 30.24
N PRO A 1039 -39.26 -27.58 29.17
CA PRO A 1039 -38.89 -28.51 28.12
C PRO A 1039 -38.09 -29.69 28.65
N ARG A 1040 -38.26 -30.84 28.02
CA ARG A 1040 -37.60 -32.10 28.40
C ARG A 1040 -36.78 -32.66 27.24
N TYR A 1041 -35.59 -33.14 27.59
CA TYR A 1041 -34.72 -33.88 26.69
C TYR A 1041 -34.21 -35.11 27.42
N LEU A 1042 -34.30 -36.28 26.79
CA LEU A 1042 -33.68 -37.53 27.22
C LEU A 1042 -33.06 -38.21 26.00
N LEU A 1043 -31.82 -38.67 26.13
CA LEU A 1043 -31.15 -39.59 25.23
C LEU A 1043 -30.50 -40.67 26.09
N ASP A 1044 -30.90 -41.93 25.97
CA ASP A 1044 -30.27 -43.07 26.65
C ASP A 1044 -29.92 -44.16 25.64
N THR A 1045 -28.63 -44.33 25.41
CA THR A 1045 -28.08 -45.35 24.52
C THR A 1045 -27.28 -46.41 25.27
N ARG A 1046 -27.33 -46.39 26.60
CA ARG A 1046 -26.59 -47.35 27.44
C ARG A 1046 -27.10 -48.76 27.26
N GLY A 1047 -26.20 -49.73 27.26
CA GLY A 1047 -26.54 -51.16 27.19
C GLY A 1047 -26.99 -51.67 25.81
N ILE A 1048 -27.19 -50.78 24.82
CA ILE A 1048 -27.61 -51.17 23.46
C ILE A 1048 -26.57 -52.10 22.82
N LYS A 1049 -25.27 -51.85 23.03
CA LYS A 1049 -24.18 -52.72 22.54
C LYS A 1049 -24.24 -54.13 23.14
N ASP A 1050 -24.78 -54.26 24.35
CA ASP A 1050 -24.92 -55.51 25.08
C ASP A 1050 -26.29 -56.18 24.83
N GLY A 1051 -27.08 -55.65 23.87
CA GLY A 1051 -28.39 -56.17 23.51
C GLY A 1051 -29.52 -55.75 24.46
N HIS A 1052 -29.28 -54.84 25.40
CA HIS A 1052 -30.29 -54.28 26.29
C HIS A 1052 -30.78 -52.93 25.75
N LEU A 1053 -32.01 -52.87 25.23
CA LEU A 1053 -32.65 -51.64 24.78
C LEU A 1053 -33.32 -50.91 25.95
N PRO A 1054 -32.96 -49.64 26.24
CA PRO A 1054 -33.65 -48.82 27.23
C PRO A 1054 -35.13 -48.61 26.86
N SER A 1055 -35.98 -48.45 27.88
CA SER A 1055 -37.42 -48.18 27.68
C SER A 1055 -37.68 -46.93 26.83
N LYS A 1056 -36.86 -45.88 27.00
CA LYS A 1056 -36.83 -44.69 26.15
C LYS A 1056 -35.38 -44.39 25.74
N ILE A 1057 -35.12 -44.48 24.44
CA ILE A 1057 -33.84 -44.13 23.82
C ILE A 1057 -33.79 -42.62 23.57
N LEU A 1058 -34.88 -42.00 23.11
CA LEU A 1058 -35.01 -40.56 22.90
C LEU A 1058 -36.36 -40.10 23.45
N CYS A 1059 -36.39 -38.98 24.16
CA CYS A 1059 -37.62 -38.25 24.47
C CYS A 1059 -37.35 -36.75 24.35
N LEU A 1060 -38.08 -36.08 23.46
CA LEU A 1060 -38.06 -34.65 23.24
C LEU A 1060 -39.46 -34.14 23.51
N SER A 1061 -39.61 -33.16 24.39
CA SER A 1061 -40.90 -32.52 24.62
C SER A 1061 -40.67 -31.03 24.84
N GLY A 1062 -41.28 -30.21 23.99
CA GLY A 1062 -41.08 -28.76 23.98
C GLY A 1062 -42.30 -28.05 23.42
N LYS A 1063 -42.67 -26.92 24.00
CA LYS A 1063 -43.65 -26.00 23.43
C LYS A 1063 -43.15 -24.59 23.59
N VAL A 1064 -43.13 -23.85 22.49
CA VAL A 1064 -42.84 -22.42 22.46
C VAL A 1064 -44.15 -21.71 22.22
N ALA A 1065 -44.55 -20.82 23.13
CA ALA A 1065 -45.63 -19.86 22.89
C ALA A 1065 -45.03 -18.45 22.82
N LEU A 1066 -45.42 -17.67 21.82
CA LEU A 1066 -45.01 -16.28 21.62
C LEU A 1066 -46.21 -15.45 21.12
N LEU A 1067 -46.71 -14.48 21.89
CA LEU A 1067 -47.79 -13.57 21.47
C LEU A 1067 -49.03 -14.30 20.91
N GLY A 1068 -49.48 -15.36 21.57
CA GLY A 1068 -50.63 -16.17 21.13
C GLY A 1068 -50.35 -17.10 19.93
N LEU A 1069 -49.11 -17.10 19.41
CA LEU A 1069 -48.58 -18.16 18.56
C LEU A 1069 -48.07 -19.27 19.47
N SER A 1070 -48.30 -20.54 19.18
CA SER A 1070 -47.59 -21.61 19.86
C SER A 1070 -47.22 -22.75 18.92
N VAL A 1071 -46.07 -23.37 19.14
CA VAL A 1071 -45.64 -24.58 18.46
C VAL A 1071 -45.18 -25.57 19.53
N ALA A 1072 -45.81 -26.74 19.59
CA ALA A 1072 -45.45 -27.84 20.46
C ALA A 1072 -44.88 -29.00 19.65
N VAL A 1073 -43.89 -29.68 20.20
CA VAL A 1073 -43.27 -30.88 19.66
C VAL A 1073 -43.14 -31.92 20.77
N GLU A 1074 -43.50 -33.15 20.43
CA GLU A 1074 -43.27 -34.32 21.25
C GLU A 1074 -42.69 -35.42 20.36
N ALA A 1075 -41.56 -35.98 20.73
CA ALA A 1075 -40.93 -37.05 19.98
C ALA A 1075 -40.35 -38.10 20.93
N GLU A 1076 -40.68 -39.35 20.72
CA GLU A 1076 -40.20 -40.47 21.51
C GLU A 1076 -39.66 -41.58 20.62
N LEU A 1077 -38.56 -42.21 21.06
CA LEU A 1077 -38.02 -43.43 20.47
C LEU A 1077 -37.71 -44.38 21.62
N GLY A 1078 -38.18 -45.63 21.56
CA GLY A 1078 -37.98 -46.61 22.61
C GLY A 1078 -38.15 -48.04 22.13
N THR A 1079 -38.35 -48.96 23.07
CA THR A 1079 -38.65 -50.38 22.77
C THR A 1079 -39.94 -50.55 21.98
N ASP A 1080 -40.88 -49.62 22.17
CA ASP A 1080 -42.22 -49.67 21.59
C ASP A 1080 -42.28 -49.07 20.18
N GLY A 1081 -41.18 -48.44 19.72
CA GLY A 1081 -41.05 -47.86 18.39
C GLY A 1081 -40.76 -46.36 18.42
N PHE A 1082 -41.27 -45.63 17.43
CA PHE A 1082 -41.06 -44.19 17.24
C PHE A 1082 -42.40 -43.46 17.24
N ALA A 1083 -42.49 -42.33 17.93
CA ALA A 1083 -43.63 -41.42 17.90
C ALA A 1083 -43.15 -39.99 17.75
N PHE A 1084 -43.87 -39.19 16.97
CA PHE A 1084 -43.64 -37.76 16.81
C PHE A 1084 -44.97 -37.04 16.62
N THR A 1085 -45.15 -35.93 17.32
CA THR A 1085 -46.28 -35.01 17.18
C THR A 1085 -45.74 -33.59 17.14
N LEU A 1086 -46.18 -32.81 16.16
CA LEU A 1086 -45.94 -31.39 16.02
C LEU A 1086 -47.29 -30.69 15.95
N GLU A 1087 -47.54 -29.76 16.86
CA GLU A 1087 -48.74 -28.94 16.91
C GLU A 1087 -48.35 -27.48 16.76
N ALA A 1088 -49.09 -26.70 15.97
CA ALA A 1088 -48.91 -25.26 15.86
C ALA A 1088 -50.26 -24.56 15.92
N HIS A 1089 -50.34 -23.48 16.69
CA HIS A 1089 -51.50 -22.63 16.87
C HIS A 1089 -51.08 -21.18 16.57
N LEU A 1090 -51.83 -20.47 15.74
CA LEU A 1090 -51.63 -19.07 15.40
C LEU A 1090 -52.86 -18.27 15.84
N LEU A 1091 -52.84 -17.66 17.03
CA LEU A 1091 -53.86 -16.70 17.49
C LEU A 1091 -55.31 -17.22 17.33
N ASP A 1092 -55.55 -18.50 17.63
CA ASP A 1092 -56.80 -19.25 17.37
C ASP A 1092 -57.29 -19.29 15.90
N ILE A 1093 -56.60 -18.59 15.00
CA ILE A 1093 -56.90 -18.48 13.57
C ILE A 1093 -56.37 -19.67 12.79
N LEU A 1094 -55.16 -20.16 13.07
CA LEU A 1094 -54.62 -21.33 12.37
C LEU A 1094 -54.24 -22.41 13.38
N GLN A 1095 -54.69 -23.63 13.17
CA GLN A 1095 -54.28 -24.80 13.95
C GLN A 1095 -53.72 -25.83 12.99
N SER A 1096 -52.54 -26.37 13.22
CA SER A 1096 -52.01 -27.47 12.42
C SER A 1096 -51.39 -28.52 13.30
N GLN A 1097 -51.65 -29.79 13.01
CA GLN A 1097 -51.08 -30.91 13.73
C GLN A 1097 -50.50 -31.90 12.73
N ILE A 1098 -49.27 -32.34 12.94
CA ILE A 1098 -48.63 -33.43 12.21
C ILE A 1098 -48.26 -34.49 13.24
N SER A 1099 -48.68 -35.73 13.03
CA SER A 1099 -48.33 -36.85 13.89
C SER A 1099 -47.82 -38.03 13.07
N CYS A 1100 -46.89 -38.79 13.63
CA CYS A 1100 -46.34 -39.99 13.04
C CYS A 1100 -45.97 -40.98 14.14
N THR A 1101 -46.54 -42.18 14.11
CA THR A 1101 -46.23 -43.26 15.05
C THR A 1101 -45.91 -44.53 14.28
N LEU A 1102 -44.79 -45.16 14.60
CA LEU A 1102 -44.39 -46.48 14.13
C LEU A 1102 -44.28 -47.39 15.35
N ASP A 1103 -45.23 -48.30 15.49
CA ASP A 1103 -45.28 -49.28 16.59
C ASP A 1103 -44.98 -50.68 16.04
N THR A 1104 -44.13 -51.41 16.78
CA THR A 1104 -43.72 -52.79 16.48
C THR A 1104 -44.89 -53.78 16.32
N GLY A 1105 -46.08 -53.48 16.85
CA GLY A 1105 -47.29 -54.31 16.72
C GLY A 1105 -48.35 -53.81 15.73
N SER A 1106 -48.48 -52.49 15.53
CA SER A 1106 -49.62 -51.88 14.80
C SER A 1106 -49.25 -51.21 13.47
N GLY A 1107 -47.95 -51.08 13.14
CA GLY A 1107 -47.48 -50.55 11.87
C GLY A 1107 -47.22 -49.03 11.89
N LEU A 1108 -47.20 -48.39 10.72
CA LEU A 1108 -47.01 -46.94 10.57
C LEU A 1108 -48.36 -46.24 10.53
N HIS A 1109 -48.53 -45.22 11.35
CA HIS A 1109 -49.62 -44.25 11.27
C HIS A 1109 -49.02 -42.86 11.10
N ALA A 1110 -49.45 -42.11 10.09
CA ALA A 1110 -48.99 -40.74 9.86
C ALA A 1110 -50.17 -39.86 9.48
N GLY A 1111 -50.35 -38.74 10.16
CA GLY A 1111 -51.42 -37.79 9.91
C GLY A 1111 -50.91 -36.36 9.83
N ALA A 1112 -51.56 -35.54 9.02
CA ALA A 1112 -51.41 -34.10 9.05
C ALA A 1112 -52.78 -33.44 8.94
N SER A 1113 -53.04 -32.43 9.75
CA SER A 1113 -54.24 -31.60 9.66
C SER A 1113 -53.87 -30.13 9.77
N VAL A 1114 -54.63 -29.29 9.08
CA VAL A 1114 -54.59 -27.83 9.15
C VAL A 1114 -56.02 -27.32 9.23
N GLY A 1115 -56.27 -26.38 10.11
CA GLY A 1115 -57.53 -25.67 10.30
C GLY A 1115 -57.24 -24.18 10.29
N LEU A 1116 -58.05 -23.42 9.57
CA LEU A 1116 -58.12 -21.97 9.57
C LEU A 1116 -59.50 -21.58 10.14
N ASP A 1117 -59.57 -20.73 11.16
CA ASP A 1117 -60.79 -20.15 11.72
C ASP A 1117 -60.60 -18.64 11.88
N PHE A 1118 -60.78 -17.91 10.78
CA PHE A 1118 -60.69 -16.46 10.76
C PHE A 1118 -62.10 -15.86 10.82
N SER A 1119 -62.38 -14.97 11.77
CA SER A 1119 -63.65 -14.23 11.79
C SER A 1119 -63.46 -12.80 12.29
N VAL A 1120 -64.14 -11.86 11.63
CA VAL A 1120 -64.21 -10.45 12.01
C VAL A 1120 -65.65 -10.14 12.36
N ASP A 1121 -65.95 -10.10 13.66
CA ASP A 1121 -67.28 -9.80 14.15
C ASP A 1121 -67.46 -8.31 14.44
N LEU A 1122 -68.54 -7.72 13.93
CA LEU A 1122 -68.91 -6.34 14.25
C LEU A 1122 -69.88 -6.31 15.44
N PRO A 1123 -69.60 -5.51 16.49
CA PRO A 1123 -70.56 -5.27 17.56
C PRO A 1123 -71.80 -4.55 17.01
N ARG A 1124 -72.97 -4.80 17.62
CA ARG A 1124 -74.23 -4.16 17.19
C ARG A 1124 -74.12 -2.63 17.35
N GLY A 1125 -74.43 -1.89 16.28
CA GLY A 1125 -74.51 -0.42 16.30
C GLY A 1125 -73.34 0.32 15.63
N VAL A 1126 -72.42 -0.37 14.94
CA VAL A 1126 -71.33 0.26 14.19
C VAL A 1126 -71.87 0.96 12.93
N LEU A 1127 -71.47 2.21 12.72
CA LEU A 1127 -71.77 3.03 11.55
C LEU A 1127 -70.55 3.08 10.63
N LEU A 1128 -70.64 2.46 9.45
CA LEU A 1128 -69.63 2.57 8.38
C LEU A 1128 -70.16 3.54 7.33
N GLY A 1129 -69.51 4.70 7.18
CA GLY A 1129 -69.98 5.76 6.27
C GLY A 1129 -71.36 6.35 6.62
N GLY A 1130 -71.78 6.28 7.90
CA GLY A 1130 -73.09 6.77 8.36
C GLY A 1130 -74.25 5.79 8.19
N ILE A 1131 -74.00 4.58 7.69
CA ILE A 1131 -75.01 3.52 7.53
C ILE A 1131 -74.90 2.53 8.70
N PRO A 1132 -76.00 2.24 9.43
CA PRO A 1132 -75.99 1.28 10.53
C PRO A 1132 -75.90 -0.14 9.97
N ILE A 1133 -74.83 -0.86 10.35
CA ILE A 1133 -74.67 -2.28 10.01
C ILE A 1133 -75.27 -3.12 11.15
N ALA A 1134 -76.08 -4.11 10.81
CA ALA A 1134 -76.58 -5.09 11.77
C ALA A 1134 -75.38 -5.90 12.31
N GLY A 1135 -75.14 -5.87 13.63
CA GLY A 1135 -74.01 -6.59 14.22
C GLY A 1135 -74.04 -8.09 13.93
N GLY A 1136 -72.86 -8.68 13.73
CA GLY A 1136 -72.64 -10.05 13.26
C GLY A 1136 -71.28 -10.21 12.56
N THR A 1137 -70.97 -11.38 12.05
CA THR A 1137 -69.70 -11.67 11.33
C THR A 1137 -69.65 -10.90 10.01
N LEU A 1138 -68.80 -9.88 9.94
CA LEU A 1138 -68.60 -9.07 8.73
C LEU A 1138 -67.90 -9.88 7.65
N VAL A 1139 -66.82 -10.59 8.00
CA VAL A 1139 -66.08 -11.50 7.13
C VAL A 1139 -65.62 -12.67 7.99
N GLY A 1140 -65.81 -13.90 7.53
CA GLY A 1140 -65.23 -15.07 8.20
C GLY A 1140 -64.89 -16.18 7.21
N ILE A 1141 -63.86 -16.96 7.52
CA ILE A 1141 -63.43 -18.15 6.77
C ILE A 1141 -63.04 -19.22 7.78
N LYS A 1142 -63.75 -20.35 7.76
CA LYS A 1142 -63.37 -21.58 8.45
C LYS A 1142 -63.00 -22.63 7.41
N ALA A 1143 -61.71 -22.92 7.26
CA ALA A 1143 -61.25 -23.99 6.39
C ALA A 1143 -60.56 -25.07 7.22
N HIS A 1144 -60.64 -26.32 6.81
CA HIS A 1144 -59.81 -27.37 7.37
C HIS A 1144 -59.40 -28.33 6.27
N GLY A 1145 -58.29 -29.04 6.47
CA GLY A 1145 -57.82 -30.03 5.52
C GLY A 1145 -56.74 -30.90 6.15
N GLY A 1146 -56.63 -32.13 5.69
CA GLY A 1146 -55.68 -33.06 6.26
C GLY A 1146 -55.65 -34.40 5.55
N PHE A 1147 -54.69 -35.23 5.93
CA PHE A 1147 -54.63 -36.62 5.56
C PHE A 1147 -54.30 -37.49 6.76
N ASP A 1148 -54.74 -38.74 6.71
CA ASP A 1148 -54.40 -39.80 7.65
C ASP A 1148 -54.00 -41.04 6.84
N LEU A 1149 -52.76 -41.49 7.02
CA LEU A 1149 -52.17 -42.65 6.39
C LEU A 1149 -51.95 -43.73 7.44
N LYS A 1150 -52.56 -44.89 7.23
CA LYS A 1150 -52.33 -46.10 8.04
C LYS A 1150 -51.73 -47.21 7.19
N ILE A 1151 -50.57 -47.73 7.58
CA ILE A 1151 -49.88 -48.87 6.95
C ILE A 1151 -49.72 -49.98 7.98
N ASP A 1152 -50.40 -51.11 7.77
CA ASP A 1152 -50.30 -52.30 8.60
C ASP A 1152 -50.12 -53.57 7.75
N GLY A 1153 -50.17 -54.75 8.40
CA GLY A 1153 -50.03 -56.04 7.72
C GLY A 1153 -51.10 -56.34 6.66
N SER A 1154 -52.15 -55.52 6.54
CA SER A 1154 -53.23 -55.64 5.55
C SER A 1154 -53.09 -54.70 4.34
N GLY A 1155 -52.20 -53.70 4.38
CA GLY A 1155 -51.95 -52.74 3.30
C GLY A 1155 -51.79 -51.30 3.79
N ALA A 1156 -51.75 -50.33 2.87
CA ALA A 1156 -51.79 -48.91 3.21
C ALA A 1156 -53.16 -48.29 2.84
N ASN A 1157 -53.76 -47.54 3.75
CA ASN A 1157 -55.01 -46.81 3.59
C ASN A 1157 -54.77 -45.32 3.81
N LEU A 1158 -55.24 -44.48 2.90
CA LEU A 1158 -55.17 -43.03 2.96
C LEU A 1158 -56.58 -42.46 3.09
N ARG A 1159 -56.80 -41.64 4.11
CA ARG A 1159 -57.98 -40.79 4.27
C ARG A 1159 -57.60 -39.35 4.01
N LEU A 1160 -58.30 -38.67 3.12
CA LEU A 1160 -58.13 -37.25 2.80
C LEU A 1160 -59.36 -36.48 3.27
N THR A 1161 -59.16 -35.42 4.02
CA THR A 1161 -60.23 -34.53 4.50
C THR A 1161 -59.99 -33.10 4.03
N ALA A 1162 -61.02 -32.37 3.62
CA ALA A 1162 -60.95 -30.95 3.32
C ALA A 1162 -62.34 -30.29 3.39
N GLY A 1163 -62.47 -29.19 4.12
CA GLY A 1163 -63.71 -28.43 4.15
C GLY A 1163 -63.46 -26.93 4.21
N CYS A 1164 -64.41 -26.14 3.73
CA CYS A 1164 -64.36 -24.68 3.79
C CYS A 1164 -65.75 -24.09 3.93
N GLU A 1165 -65.89 -23.18 4.88
CA GLU A 1165 -67.03 -22.33 5.09
C GLU A 1165 -66.58 -20.86 5.05
N ALA A 1166 -67.26 -20.03 4.27
CA ALA A 1166 -66.97 -18.60 4.21
C ALA A 1166 -68.24 -17.78 4.45
N TRP A 1167 -68.12 -16.66 5.15
CA TRP A 1167 -69.22 -15.74 5.47
C TRP A 1167 -68.87 -14.30 5.10
N LEU A 1168 -69.86 -13.53 4.64
CA LEU A 1168 -69.79 -12.07 4.45
C LEU A 1168 -71.09 -11.43 4.92
N ALA A 1169 -70.98 -10.46 5.84
CA ALA A 1169 -72.08 -9.74 6.47
C ALA A 1169 -73.18 -10.66 7.03
N GLY A 1170 -72.77 -11.70 7.76
CA GLY A 1170 -73.66 -12.69 8.38
C GLY A 1170 -74.25 -13.74 7.44
N VAL A 1171 -73.92 -13.70 6.14
CA VAL A 1171 -74.43 -14.67 5.14
C VAL A 1171 -73.33 -15.64 4.75
N ARG A 1172 -73.63 -16.95 4.79
CA ARG A 1172 -72.73 -18.02 4.32
C ARG A 1172 -72.62 -17.94 2.80
N LEU A 1173 -71.42 -17.65 2.30
CA LEU A 1173 -71.11 -17.52 0.87
C LEU A 1173 -70.77 -18.87 0.24
N VAL A 1174 -69.98 -19.69 0.93
CA VAL A 1174 -69.47 -20.98 0.41
C VAL A 1174 -69.48 -21.99 1.55
N GLY A 1175 -69.80 -23.25 1.24
CA GLY A 1175 -69.75 -24.38 2.16
C GLY A 1175 -69.48 -25.66 1.39
N PHE A 1176 -68.34 -26.32 1.64
CA PHE A 1176 -68.08 -27.68 1.16
C PHE A 1176 -67.33 -28.49 2.20
N ASP A 1177 -67.48 -29.81 2.13
CA ASP A 1177 -66.80 -30.79 2.97
C ASP A 1177 -66.45 -32.01 2.13
N LEU A 1178 -65.23 -32.52 2.25
CA LEU A 1178 -64.65 -33.61 1.49
C LEU A 1178 -64.04 -34.60 2.48
N ASP A 1179 -64.44 -35.87 2.42
CA ASP A 1179 -63.88 -36.96 3.21
C ASP A 1179 -63.78 -38.21 2.31
N LEU A 1180 -62.58 -38.50 1.82
CA LEU A 1180 -62.30 -39.61 0.92
C LEU A 1180 -61.42 -40.64 1.62
N THR A 1181 -61.71 -41.93 1.52
CA THR A 1181 -60.87 -43.01 2.07
C THR A 1181 -60.64 -44.09 1.03
N PHE A 1182 -59.38 -44.41 0.73
CA PHE A 1182 -59.04 -45.43 -0.27
C PHE A 1182 -57.69 -46.11 0.04
N GLY A 1183 -57.53 -47.33 -0.50
CA GLY A 1183 -56.31 -48.11 -0.36
C GLY A 1183 -55.23 -47.67 -1.35
N VAL A 1184 -53.97 -47.62 -0.92
CA VAL A 1184 -52.82 -47.17 -1.71
C VAL A 1184 -51.75 -48.26 -1.72
N ARG A 1185 -51.33 -48.73 -2.90
CA ARG A 1185 -50.16 -49.62 -3.04
C ARG A 1185 -49.00 -48.91 -3.73
N LYS A 1186 -49.31 -47.92 -4.58
CA LYS A 1186 -48.37 -47.02 -5.25
C LYS A 1186 -49.02 -45.66 -5.51
N TRP A 1187 -48.21 -44.64 -5.81
CA TRP A 1187 -48.69 -43.27 -6.08
C TRP A 1187 -49.75 -43.20 -7.19
N ASP A 1188 -49.60 -44.04 -8.23
CA ASP A 1188 -50.58 -44.14 -9.32
C ASP A 1188 -51.97 -44.54 -8.84
N ASP A 1189 -52.11 -45.21 -7.70
CA ASP A 1189 -53.42 -45.63 -7.19
C ASP A 1189 -54.20 -44.42 -6.64
N ILE A 1190 -53.49 -43.39 -6.15
CA ILE A 1190 -54.09 -42.11 -5.73
C ILE A 1190 -54.58 -41.35 -6.97
N VAL A 1191 -53.72 -41.23 -7.98
CA VAL A 1191 -54.05 -40.55 -9.24
C VAL A 1191 -55.17 -41.29 -9.97
N GLY A 1192 -55.10 -42.63 -10.01
CA GLY A 1192 -56.12 -43.50 -10.56
C GLY A 1192 -57.44 -43.34 -9.84
N TYR A 1193 -57.47 -43.38 -8.50
CA TYR A 1193 -58.71 -43.16 -7.74
C TYR A 1193 -59.34 -41.80 -8.02
N LEU A 1194 -58.55 -40.72 -8.06
CA LEU A 1194 -59.05 -39.37 -8.37
C LEU A 1194 -59.51 -39.21 -9.84
N GLN A 1195 -58.92 -39.96 -10.78
CA GLN A 1195 -59.32 -39.98 -12.19
C GLN A 1195 -60.54 -40.84 -12.46
N ASP A 1196 -60.69 -41.92 -11.70
CA ASP A 1196 -61.78 -42.91 -11.85
C ASP A 1196 -63.03 -42.50 -11.07
N HIS A 1197 -62.89 -41.65 -10.04
CA HIS A 1197 -63.99 -41.12 -9.22
C HIS A 1197 -64.09 -39.58 -9.21
N PRO A 1198 -64.06 -38.90 -10.38
CA PRO A 1198 -64.21 -37.45 -10.43
C PRO A 1198 -65.59 -37.01 -9.88
N GLU A 1199 -66.61 -37.86 -9.98
CA GLU A 1199 -67.94 -37.62 -9.42
C GLU A 1199 -67.96 -37.43 -7.91
N GLU A 1200 -67.12 -38.14 -7.15
CA GLU A 1200 -67.04 -37.97 -5.68
C GLU A 1200 -66.41 -36.61 -5.32
N LEU A 1201 -65.41 -36.19 -6.12
CA LEU A 1201 -64.75 -34.90 -5.97
C LEU A 1201 -65.67 -33.73 -6.38
N PHE A 1202 -66.39 -33.88 -7.49
CA PHE A 1202 -67.33 -32.89 -8.01
C PHE A 1202 -68.66 -32.85 -7.25
N ALA A 1203 -69.09 -33.92 -6.60
CA ALA A 1203 -70.24 -33.87 -5.70
C ALA A 1203 -69.95 -32.97 -4.48
N SER A 1204 -68.80 -33.16 -3.83
CA SER A 1204 -68.40 -32.32 -2.69
C SER A 1204 -68.05 -30.87 -3.06
N LEU A 1205 -67.23 -30.65 -4.10
CA LEU A 1205 -66.79 -29.30 -4.49
C LEU A 1205 -67.81 -28.58 -5.38
N GLY A 1206 -68.46 -29.31 -6.27
CA GLY A 1206 -69.33 -28.78 -7.31
C GLY A 1206 -70.69 -28.34 -6.77
N GLU A 1207 -71.36 -29.10 -5.91
CA GLU A 1207 -72.64 -28.66 -5.33
C GLU A 1207 -72.45 -27.41 -4.45
N GLY A 1208 -71.42 -27.38 -3.60
CA GLY A 1208 -71.14 -26.24 -2.72
C GLY A 1208 -70.77 -24.94 -3.45
N ILE A 1209 -69.91 -25.02 -4.48
CA ILE A 1209 -69.51 -23.85 -5.28
C ILE A 1209 -70.66 -23.43 -6.22
N TRP A 1210 -71.39 -24.38 -6.79
CA TRP A 1210 -72.51 -24.10 -7.68
C TRP A 1210 -73.70 -23.49 -6.94
N ASP A 1211 -74.08 -24.01 -5.79
CA ASP A 1211 -75.14 -23.43 -4.96
C ASP A 1211 -74.74 -22.05 -4.43
N ALA A 1212 -73.47 -21.86 -4.03
CA ALA A 1212 -72.90 -20.55 -3.70
C ALA A 1212 -72.99 -19.54 -4.86
N MET A 1213 -72.55 -19.94 -6.06
CA MET A 1213 -72.62 -19.09 -7.26
C MET A 1213 -74.08 -18.79 -7.63
N LYS A 1214 -74.97 -19.76 -7.50
CA LYS A 1214 -76.40 -19.63 -7.78
C LYS A 1214 -77.07 -18.69 -6.78
N ASP A 1215 -76.78 -18.80 -5.48
CA ASP A 1215 -77.36 -17.93 -4.45
C ASP A 1215 -76.81 -16.50 -4.53
N CYS A 1216 -75.52 -16.33 -4.84
CA CYS A 1216 -74.92 -15.02 -5.17
C CYS A 1216 -75.57 -14.39 -6.42
N ALA A 1217 -75.80 -15.18 -7.47
CA ALA A 1217 -76.34 -14.69 -8.74
C ALA A 1217 -77.86 -14.44 -8.70
N THR A 1218 -78.62 -15.22 -7.91
CA THR A 1218 -80.09 -15.19 -7.95
C THR A 1218 -80.73 -14.50 -6.75
N THR A 1219 -80.08 -14.50 -5.59
CA THR A 1219 -80.68 -13.99 -4.34
C THR A 1219 -80.00 -12.69 -3.90
N LYS A 1220 -78.67 -12.60 -3.92
CA LYS A 1220 -77.92 -11.42 -3.42
C LYS A 1220 -77.75 -10.26 -4.39
N ALA A 1221 -77.61 -10.51 -5.69
CA ALA A 1221 -77.57 -9.42 -6.68
C ALA A 1221 -78.88 -8.58 -6.65
N ALA A 1222 -79.99 -9.19 -6.25
CA ALA A 1222 -81.28 -8.54 -6.06
C ALA A 1222 -81.46 -7.83 -4.70
N GLU A 1223 -80.60 -8.10 -3.71
CA GLU A 1223 -80.59 -7.40 -2.41
C GLU A 1223 -79.54 -6.27 -2.34
N LEU A 1224 -78.55 -6.27 -3.26
CA LEU A 1224 -77.49 -5.25 -3.39
C LEU A 1224 -77.74 -4.21 -4.49
N THR A 1225 -78.84 -4.34 -5.24
CA THR A 1225 -79.44 -3.27 -6.07
C THR A 1225 -80.74 -2.80 -5.43
#